data_AF-R7YMK6-F1
#
_entry.id   AF-R7YMK6-F1
#
_cell.length_a   1.000
_cell.length_b   1.000
_cell.length_c   1.000
_cell.angle_alpha   90.00
_cell.angle_beta   90.00
_cell.angle_gamma   90.00
#
_symmetry.space_group_name_H-M   'P 1'
#
loop_
_entity.id
_entity.type
_entity.pdbx_description
1 polymer ?
#
loop_
_entity_poly.entity_id
_entity_poly.type
_entity_poly.pdbx_seq_one_letter_code
_entity_poly.pdbx_strand_id
1 'polypeptide(L)'
;MAWLNNTLPPFMTRDFMVAPFRPLKETIQAASETWTGESLLYGLDMNCEEASIVLNSGFLPNETNQVGSSFWSSSSGCKVGRPYGMTGNQTMGGSGTNEIKEFSALYAGYDNANGFADYYMSQYCPKSVPRIFYAAFNRNKKTNETVPEEPTVLFCEPSFFTQAVNATITLPQKHVTSAVPFGPKLPFPEDKFNITNLLWRMNSETQGGKVRSDVPVRTWPDQSEQLSTTNLSLRVFGSDLPLIAGIAIGAYPRPLEDYLDPEILRRSYEAAYRLIFARALVDIVGLDDSQDEIRLGERTYSVQTVLMVPAFTYLVEGLLGAVALFATALLYLCLSRKRNLRFDPATIAALMSLVMDDKKLTQCFESMDRCTPKELQDAFKDKKFELQYDGHRSALTCVAADSSQPVDGCGPKAGHTKRDVATDGIRPFEFRFLSSFAFISLQVVALAVFAVLYIRAQPYGKSKPQFFRHTDYYILTHGGIGLALPSRNRFVRQLLESYIPTVLATFIEPVWVVINRLLCMLQPFEELRHGHAPARRSLTLDYASLPPQLTIWKALRSRHFVLTAVCGMALLANILAIAFSGLFNERIVSVPHPATFVQPYRPLFVNINGSVGPDTRDGTSGAFTGGKGQSQFYLAMSNLTSGSKLPPWTDGKFAYVPFSQEPLLDSSHHFRAQTRAVGSRLDCVPLIQGTADTYSYSIDEDLIDNNFTFTMRREDGSSTNCDAVGVGTRNEITITMDPCPAGPAGLELLLRTRAPPGATDAERVFCNEMIAAGWVRNPGPDVCVQNRNATIDPARSTFIGCRPRLLTGLADVLVDSSGYVQEAGPLHNVTEELESYFRSTPSDLIRQAQSYFVYNTNNNYAGVGAEWHNDSFASDWENFLISKKYNTSHLIDPSLSAPSFNDSATLLGGIHSYLFAIFLGENLEKLLERSPTPHIPSLEGSVIMRETRIFVSKPLFLVAEVILSIYIIVTIIVYLRRPGRFLPRLPTTMASVIASFAASGAAQDLRSTSHMSKKERNEYLDKLDRRYGYGSFVGIDGKPHVGIEKQPFVRPSPSELGRQRTAWSLRSNSGSKDGLVTHVQGV
;
A
#
# COMPACT_ATOMS: atom_id res chain seq x y z
N MET A 1 5.44 -20.31 -19.27
CA MET A 1 6.83 -20.41 -18.77
C MET A 1 7.88 -20.19 -19.87
N ALA A 2 7.89 -20.96 -20.97
CA ALA A 2 8.83 -20.74 -22.06
C ALA A 2 8.64 -19.35 -22.72
N TRP A 3 7.44 -19.07 -23.22
CA TRP A 3 7.13 -17.84 -23.96
C TRP A 3 6.54 -16.70 -23.10
N LEU A 4 5.71 -17.02 -22.11
CA LEU A 4 4.92 -16.04 -21.35
C LEU A 4 5.63 -15.43 -20.12
N ASN A 5 6.92 -15.73 -19.90
CA ASN A 5 7.72 -15.25 -18.76
C ASN A 5 7.03 -15.35 -17.38
N ASN A 6 6.29 -16.44 -17.15
CA ASN A 6 5.54 -16.68 -15.92
C ASN A 6 6.46 -16.72 -14.69
N THR A 7 5.91 -16.30 -13.55
CA THR A 7 6.43 -16.63 -12.22
C THR A 7 6.60 -18.13 -12.09
N LEU A 8 7.84 -18.56 -11.81
CA LEU A 8 8.15 -19.97 -11.61
C LEU A 8 7.54 -20.44 -10.28
N PRO A 9 7.11 -21.71 -10.20
CA PRO A 9 6.69 -22.33 -8.97
C PRO A 9 7.75 -22.24 -7.85
N PRO A 10 7.35 -22.34 -6.58
CA PRO A 10 8.26 -22.46 -5.44
C PRO A 10 9.34 -23.52 -5.66
N PHE A 11 10.57 -23.23 -5.22
CA PHE A 11 11.73 -24.15 -5.30
C PHE A 11 12.18 -24.58 -6.71
N MET A 12 11.67 -23.92 -7.76
CA MET A 12 12.02 -24.23 -9.15
C MET A 12 12.81 -23.08 -9.81
N THR A 13 13.79 -23.43 -10.64
CA THR A 13 14.40 -22.56 -11.65
C THR A 13 14.05 -23.06 -13.06
N ARG A 14 14.47 -22.35 -14.12
CA ARG A 14 14.28 -22.84 -15.49
C ARG A 14 15.13 -24.07 -15.80
N ASP A 15 16.23 -24.27 -15.07
CA ASP A 15 17.23 -25.29 -15.37
C ASP A 15 17.08 -26.54 -14.49
N PHE A 16 16.59 -26.38 -13.28
CA PHE A 16 16.49 -27.43 -12.27
C PHE A 16 15.46 -27.06 -11.20
N MET A 17 15.12 -28.01 -10.34
CA MET A 17 14.39 -27.72 -9.11
C MET A 17 15.14 -28.25 -7.89
N VAL A 18 14.79 -27.71 -6.73
CA VAL A 18 15.35 -28.12 -5.44
C VAL A 18 14.23 -28.72 -4.60
N ALA A 19 14.54 -29.76 -3.81
CA ALA A 19 13.58 -30.33 -2.88
C ALA A 19 13.11 -29.25 -1.86
N PRO A 20 11.81 -29.18 -1.56
CA PRO A 20 11.27 -28.16 -0.70
C PRO A 20 11.80 -28.31 0.73
N PHE A 21 12.10 -27.18 1.39
CA PHE A 21 12.52 -27.15 2.80
C PHE A 21 11.85 -25.99 3.54
N ARG A 22 11.71 -26.13 4.87
CA ARG A 22 11.02 -25.18 5.75
C ARG A 22 11.65 -25.14 7.15
N PRO A 23 11.51 -24.04 7.90
CA PRO A 23 11.97 -23.99 9.28
C PRO A 23 11.13 -24.91 10.18
N LEU A 24 11.79 -25.51 11.17
CA LEU A 24 11.15 -26.43 12.13
C LEU A 24 10.15 -25.74 13.07
N LYS A 25 10.38 -24.45 13.38
CA LYS A 25 9.48 -23.61 14.19
C LYS A 25 8.96 -22.46 13.34
N GLU A 26 7.69 -22.11 13.52
CA GLU A 26 7.12 -20.91 12.90
C GLU A 26 7.89 -19.67 13.34
N THR A 27 8.41 -18.92 12.37
CA THR A 27 9.11 -17.65 12.58
C THR A 27 8.26 -16.52 12.04
N ILE A 28 8.29 -15.36 12.72
CA ILE A 28 7.69 -14.13 12.18
C ILE A 28 8.50 -13.75 10.95
N GLN A 29 7.88 -13.84 9.77
CA GLN A 29 8.50 -13.52 8.49
C GLN A 29 8.83 -12.01 8.44
N ALA A 30 10.10 -11.70 8.20
CA ALA A 30 10.54 -10.33 7.98
C ALA A 30 10.37 -9.95 6.50
N ALA A 31 10.21 -8.66 6.20
CA ALA A 31 10.18 -8.17 4.82
C ALA A 31 11.54 -8.40 4.16
N SER A 32 11.56 -9.09 3.01
CA SER A 32 12.78 -9.44 2.26
C SER A 32 13.76 -10.33 3.03
N GLU A 33 13.29 -11.52 3.39
CA GLU A 33 14.05 -12.57 4.08
C GLU A 33 14.50 -13.67 3.10
N THR A 34 15.68 -14.26 3.35
CA THR A 34 16.16 -15.45 2.63
C THR A 34 16.44 -16.61 3.58
N TRP A 35 16.18 -17.82 3.09
CA TRP A 35 16.50 -19.07 3.77
C TRP A 35 17.52 -19.84 2.94
N THR A 36 18.59 -20.28 3.59
CA THR A 36 19.62 -21.14 3.00
C THR A 36 19.65 -22.46 3.75
N GLY A 37 19.67 -23.58 3.05
CA GLY A 37 19.74 -24.90 3.69
C GLY A 37 20.19 -26.01 2.74
N GLU A 38 20.66 -27.10 3.33
CA GLU A 38 20.98 -28.32 2.59
C GLU A 38 19.71 -28.93 1.99
N SER A 39 19.75 -29.21 0.69
CA SER A 39 18.65 -29.83 -0.06
C SER A 39 19.18 -30.64 -1.25
N LEU A 40 18.28 -31.31 -1.97
CA LEU A 40 18.57 -32.08 -3.18
C LEU A 40 18.13 -31.30 -4.41
N LEU A 41 19.04 -31.14 -5.37
CA LEU A 41 18.77 -30.59 -6.69
C LEU A 41 18.44 -31.73 -7.65
N TYR A 42 17.35 -31.57 -8.40
CA TYR A 42 16.96 -32.46 -9.49
C TYR A 42 17.13 -31.72 -10.82
N GLY A 43 17.95 -32.28 -11.71
CA GLY A 43 18.28 -31.67 -12.99
C GLY A 43 18.59 -32.71 -14.06
N LEU A 44 18.93 -32.22 -15.25
CA LEU A 44 19.40 -33.05 -16.35
C LEU A 44 20.51 -32.38 -17.15
N ASP A 45 21.36 -33.22 -17.74
CA ASP A 45 22.37 -32.85 -18.72
C ASP A 45 22.00 -33.43 -20.08
N MET A 46 22.36 -32.73 -21.15
CA MET A 46 22.06 -33.15 -22.52
C MET A 46 23.36 -33.48 -23.27
N ASN A 47 23.52 -34.73 -23.69
CA ASN A 47 24.62 -35.14 -24.56
C ASN A 47 24.13 -35.25 -26.00
N CYS A 48 24.72 -34.52 -26.93
CA CYS A 48 24.34 -34.58 -28.34
C CYS A 48 25.56 -34.76 -29.23
N GLU A 49 25.34 -35.48 -30.33
CA GLU A 49 26.31 -35.64 -31.40
C GLU A 49 25.74 -35.15 -32.73
N GLU A 50 26.59 -34.56 -33.57
CA GLU A 50 26.23 -34.20 -34.94
C GLU A 50 26.11 -35.46 -35.80
N ALA A 51 25.08 -35.49 -36.66
CA ALA A 51 24.85 -36.62 -37.53
C ALA A 51 25.88 -36.70 -38.66
N SER A 52 26.40 -37.89 -38.90
CA SER A 52 27.25 -38.18 -40.07
C SER A 52 26.41 -38.69 -41.25
N ILE A 53 26.80 -38.38 -42.48
CA ILE A 53 26.13 -38.90 -43.68
C ILE A 53 26.79 -40.23 -44.10
N VAL A 54 26.00 -41.30 -44.17
CA VAL A 54 26.46 -42.63 -44.60
C VAL A 54 25.70 -43.07 -45.85
N LEU A 55 26.42 -43.60 -46.85
CA LEU A 55 25.85 -44.14 -48.10
C LEU A 55 25.55 -45.64 -47.97
N ASN A 56 24.49 -46.10 -48.64
CA ASN A 56 24.18 -47.52 -48.71
C ASN A 56 25.27 -48.26 -49.52
N SER A 57 25.84 -49.33 -48.95
CA SER A 57 26.89 -50.12 -49.58
C SER A 57 26.32 -50.91 -50.76
N GLY A 58 26.43 -50.33 -51.97
CA GLY A 58 25.92 -50.88 -53.22
C GLY A 58 25.90 -49.91 -54.40
N PHE A 59 26.09 -48.60 -54.16
CA PHE A 59 26.12 -47.56 -55.20
C PHE A 59 27.50 -46.91 -55.33
N LEU A 60 27.87 -46.56 -56.57
CA LEU A 60 29.16 -45.94 -56.91
C LEU A 60 29.27 -44.51 -56.32
N PRO A 61 30.47 -44.06 -55.92
CA PRO A 61 30.68 -42.78 -55.22
C PRO A 61 30.39 -41.50 -56.02
N ASN A 62 30.01 -41.59 -57.30
CA ASN A 62 29.74 -40.43 -58.15
C ASN A 62 28.27 -39.94 -58.12
N GLU A 63 27.39 -40.55 -57.33
CA GLU A 63 25.97 -40.16 -57.20
C GLU A 63 25.64 -39.63 -55.79
N THR A 64 26.41 -38.65 -55.31
CA THR A 64 26.24 -38.02 -53.98
C THR A 64 24.92 -37.26 -53.79
N ASN A 65 24.15 -37.05 -54.86
CA ASN A 65 22.94 -36.23 -54.88
C ASN A 65 21.62 -36.99 -55.11
N GLN A 66 21.60 -38.32 -55.16
CA GLN A 66 20.34 -39.05 -55.23
C GLN A 66 19.73 -39.23 -53.83
N VAL A 67 18.59 -38.58 -53.62
CA VAL A 67 17.78 -38.48 -52.39
C VAL A 67 17.09 -39.81 -52.05
N GLY A 68 17.82 -40.94 -52.10
CA GLY A 68 17.29 -42.27 -51.78
C GLY A 68 18.33 -43.29 -51.33
N SER A 69 19.62 -42.94 -51.29
CA SER A 69 20.74 -43.84 -50.99
C SER A 69 21.60 -43.42 -49.80
N SER A 70 21.23 -42.36 -49.06
CA SER A 70 21.99 -41.83 -47.92
C SER A 70 21.18 -41.70 -46.62
N PHE A 71 21.85 -41.86 -45.49
CA PHE A 71 21.28 -41.84 -44.14
C PHE A 71 22.02 -40.85 -43.23
N TRP A 72 21.28 -40.18 -42.35
CA TRP A 72 21.83 -39.54 -41.16
C TRP A 72 22.15 -40.64 -40.13
N SER A 73 23.41 -40.77 -39.74
CA SER A 73 23.92 -41.81 -38.85
C SER A 73 24.55 -41.23 -37.59
N SER A 74 24.28 -41.86 -36.45
CA SER A 74 24.85 -41.53 -35.15
C SER A 74 25.79 -42.65 -34.66
N SER A 75 26.73 -42.35 -33.74
CA SER A 75 27.63 -43.35 -33.15
C SER A 75 26.89 -44.41 -32.32
N SER A 76 25.68 -44.07 -31.85
CA SER A 76 24.75 -44.94 -31.13
C SER A 76 24.03 -45.96 -32.03
N GLY A 77 24.26 -45.92 -33.34
CA GLY A 77 23.70 -46.87 -34.30
C GLY A 77 22.34 -46.47 -34.90
N CYS A 78 21.85 -45.26 -34.63
CA CYS A 78 20.66 -44.70 -35.26
C CYS A 78 20.91 -44.33 -36.73
N LYS A 79 19.95 -44.63 -37.62
CA LYS A 79 20.00 -44.34 -39.06
C LYS A 79 18.65 -43.82 -39.59
N VAL A 80 18.58 -42.53 -39.90
CA VAL A 80 17.38 -41.88 -40.48
C VAL A 80 17.59 -41.66 -41.98
N GLY A 81 16.69 -42.18 -42.82
CA GLY A 81 16.82 -42.10 -44.29
C GLY A 81 16.56 -40.69 -44.85
N ARG A 82 17.27 -40.30 -45.92
CA ARG A 82 17.00 -39.07 -46.70
C ARG A 82 16.15 -39.45 -47.92
N PRO A 83 14.94 -38.89 -48.14
CA PRO A 83 14.44 -37.58 -47.69
C PRO A 83 13.54 -37.60 -46.44
N TYR A 84 13.34 -38.74 -45.79
CA TYR A 84 12.45 -38.82 -44.62
C TYR A 84 12.96 -38.01 -43.42
N GLY A 85 14.26 -37.70 -43.35
CA GLY A 85 14.83 -36.65 -42.49
C GLY A 85 15.08 -35.32 -43.23
N MET A 86 15.34 -34.23 -42.51
CA MET A 86 15.58 -32.92 -43.11
C MET A 86 16.75 -32.95 -44.11
N THR A 87 16.54 -32.32 -45.28
CA THR A 87 17.50 -32.30 -46.40
C THR A 87 17.85 -30.90 -46.89
N GLY A 88 17.22 -29.84 -46.37
CA GLY A 88 17.39 -28.48 -46.88
C GLY A 88 16.71 -28.21 -48.23
N ASN A 89 16.09 -29.23 -48.85
CA ASN A 89 15.63 -29.14 -50.24
C ASN A 89 14.18 -28.63 -50.41
N GLN A 90 13.56 -28.10 -49.35
CA GLN A 90 12.27 -27.42 -49.46
C GLN A 90 12.45 -26.00 -50.00
N THR A 91 11.55 -25.56 -50.87
CA THR A 91 11.56 -24.21 -51.46
C THR A 91 10.53 -23.33 -50.76
N MET A 92 10.93 -22.11 -50.40
CA MET A 92 10.07 -21.10 -49.82
C MET A 92 8.88 -20.79 -50.74
N GLY A 93 7.70 -20.64 -50.15
CA GLY A 93 6.48 -20.34 -50.88
C GLY A 93 5.22 -20.91 -50.24
N GLY A 94 4.09 -20.72 -50.91
CA GLY A 94 2.76 -21.02 -50.36
C GLY A 94 2.13 -19.79 -49.70
N SER A 95 1.04 -20.00 -48.96
CA SER A 95 0.32 -18.97 -48.23
C SER A 95 -0.35 -19.54 -46.99
N GLY A 96 -0.56 -18.70 -45.97
CA GLY A 96 -1.25 -19.09 -44.74
C GLY A 96 -0.43 -20.08 -43.91
N THR A 97 -1.09 -21.03 -43.25
CA THR A 97 -0.43 -21.98 -42.34
C THR A 97 0.43 -23.03 -43.04
N ASN A 98 0.27 -23.17 -44.37
CA ASN A 98 1.05 -24.10 -45.19
C ASN A 98 2.27 -23.43 -45.86
N GLU A 99 2.52 -22.15 -45.55
CA GLU A 99 3.68 -21.43 -46.05
C GLU A 99 4.98 -22.05 -45.55
N ILE A 100 5.86 -22.39 -46.49
CA ILE A 100 7.25 -22.74 -46.21
C ILE A 100 8.02 -21.42 -46.12
N LYS A 101 8.41 -21.06 -44.90
CA LYS A 101 9.17 -19.85 -44.61
C LYS A 101 10.67 -20.11 -44.70
N GLU A 102 11.49 -19.12 -44.36
CA GLU A 102 12.95 -19.19 -44.48
C GLU A 102 13.56 -20.34 -43.67
N PHE A 103 13.00 -20.68 -42.51
CA PHE A 103 13.53 -21.73 -41.64
C PHE A 103 12.50 -22.84 -41.41
N SER A 104 12.99 -24.07 -41.18
CA SER A 104 12.20 -25.22 -40.74
C SER A 104 12.91 -25.93 -39.59
N ALA A 105 12.14 -26.58 -38.71
CA ALA A 105 12.65 -27.34 -37.58
C ALA A 105 11.90 -28.67 -37.44
N LEU A 106 12.61 -29.74 -37.06
CA LEU A 106 12.04 -31.06 -36.82
C LEU A 106 12.54 -31.60 -35.48
N TYR A 107 11.64 -32.26 -34.75
CA TYR A 107 11.93 -33.01 -33.54
C TYR A 107 11.24 -34.38 -33.65
N ALA A 108 11.95 -35.42 -33.23
CA ALA A 108 11.41 -36.78 -33.13
C ALA A 108 12.06 -37.53 -31.97
N GLY A 109 11.27 -37.83 -30.95
CA GLY A 109 11.65 -38.69 -29.83
C GLY A 109 11.65 -40.18 -30.18
N TYR A 110 12.07 -41.02 -29.23
CA TYR A 110 12.23 -42.45 -29.47
C TYR A 110 10.92 -43.20 -29.68
N ASP A 111 9.99 -43.14 -28.72
CA ASP A 111 8.83 -44.02 -28.64
C ASP A 111 7.57 -43.44 -29.31
N ASN A 112 6.76 -44.32 -29.91
CA ASN A 112 5.42 -44.04 -30.45
C ASN A 112 4.43 -45.18 -30.16
N ALA A 113 4.50 -45.79 -28.97
CA ALA A 113 3.71 -46.97 -28.60
C ALA A 113 2.19 -46.87 -28.88
N ASN A 114 1.61 -45.67 -28.89
CA ASN A 114 0.17 -45.44 -29.12
C ASN A 114 -0.16 -44.82 -30.49
N GLY A 115 0.82 -44.62 -31.38
CA GLY A 115 0.60 -44.16 -32.75
C GLY A 115 0.25 -42.67 -32.93
N PHE A 116 0.41 -41.84 -31.89
CA PHE A 116 0.07 -40.41 -31.95
C PHE A 116 1.21 -39.49 -32.40
N ALA A 117 2.47 -39.93 -32.33
CA ALA A 117 3.59 -39.10 -32.78
C ALA A 117 3.70 -39.12 -34.31
N ASP A 118 3.74 -37.93 -34.92
CA ASP A 118 3.97 -37.76 -36.37
C ASP A 118 5.35 -38.29 -36.78
N TYR A 119 6.36 -38.11 -35.93
CA TYR A 119 7.73 -38.56 -36.14
C TYR A 119 8.26 -39.30 -34.90
N TYR A 120 8.99 -40.39 -35.11
CA TYR A 120 9.53 -41.20 -34.02
C TYR A 120 10.75 -42.02 -34.45
N MET A 121 11.64 -42.32 -33.50
CA MET A 121 12.95 -42.92 -33.78
C MET A 121 13.03 -44.43 -33.53
N SER A 122 12.01 -45.08 -32.97
CA SER A 122 12.04 -46.52 -32.66
C SER A 122 12.23 -47.44 -33.87
N GLN A 123 11.91 -46.97 -35.08
CA GLN A 123 12.18 -47.69 -36.34
C GLN A 123 13.58 -47.44 -36.91
N TYR A 124 14.23 -46.36 -36.48
CA TYR A 124 15.51 -45.89 -37.01
C TYR A 124 16.67 -46.11 -36.03
N CYS A 125 16.38 -46.38 -34.76
CA CYS A 125 17.35 -46.53 -33.67
C CYS A 125 17.24 -47.90 -32.97
N PRO A 126 18.34 -48.43 -32.40
CA PRO A 126 18.30 -49.68 -31.66
C PRO A 126 17.65 -49.51 -30.26
N LYS A 127 17.05 -50.59 -29.74
CA LYS A 127 16.40 -50.63 -28.41
C LYS A 127 17.34 -50.37 -27.23
N SER A 128 18.65 -50.39 -27.45
CA SER A 128 19.67 -50.10 -26.43
C SER A 128 19.77 -48.61 -26.06
N VAL A 129 19.21 -47.70 -26.87
CA VAL A 129 19.25 -46.24 -26.64
C VAL A 129 17.83 -45.63 -26.56
N PRO A 130 17.00 -46.04 -25.58
CA PRO A 130 15.57 -45.70 -25.56
C PRO A 130 15.25 -44.23 -25.26
N ARG A 131 16.27 -43.42 -24.91
CA ARG A 131 16.10 -41.99 -24.55
C ARG A 131 16.56 -41.04 -25.66
N ILE A 132 17.12 -41.56 -26.75
CA ILE A 132 17.66 -40.73 -27.82
C ILE A 132 16.53 -40.05 -28.60
N PHE A 133 16.76 -38.80 -29.02
CA PHE A 133 15.88 -38.09 -29.93
C PHE A 133 16.67 -37.46 -31.08
N TYR A 134 15.97 -37.23 -32.18
CA TYR A 134 16.46 -36.56 -33.37
C TYR A 134 15.96 -35.13 -33.38
N ALA A 135 16.87 -34.17 -33.58
CA ALA A 135 16.55 -32.76 -33.73
C ALA A 135 17.26 -32.21 -34.97
N ALA A 136 16.54 -31.42 -35.77
CA ALA A 136 17.11 -30.81 -36.95
C ALA A 136 16.57 -29.40 -37.19
N PHE A 137 17.43 -28.54 -37.76
CA PHE A 137 17.13 -27.15 -38.10
C PHE A 137 17.78 -26.80 -39.44
N ASN A 138 17.07 -26.11 -40.34
CA ASN A 138 17.61 -25.75 -41.65
C ASN A 138 17.08 -24.43 -42.19
N ARG A 139 17.85 -23.83 -43.10
CA ARG A 139 17.39 -22.78 -44.00
C ARG A 139 16.83 -23.39 -45.27
N ASN A 140 15.64 -22.95 -45.68
CA ASN A 140 14.96 -23.40 -46.90
C ASN A 140 15.43 -22.60 -48.12
N LYS A 141 15.31 -23.19 -49.31
CA LYS A 141 15.73 -22.55 -50.56
C LYS A 141 14.84 -21.37 -50.91
N LYS A 142 15.43 -20.28 -51.36
CA LYS A 142 14.67 -19.10 -51.85
C LYS A 142 13.90 -19.40 -53.15
N THR A 143 14.55 -20.10 -54.08
CA THR A 143 13.94 -20.52 -55.35
C THR A 143 14.29 -21.97 -55.66
N ASN A 144 13.59 -22.59 -56.62
CA ASN A 144 13.87 -23.98 -57.01
C ASN A 144 15.29 -24.17 -57.58
N GLU A 145 15.88 -23.12 -58.15
CA GLU A 145 17.24 -23.13 -58.70
C GLU A 145 18.35 -22.93 -57.64
N THR A 146 17.99 -22.52 -56.41
CA THR A 146 18.96 -22.30 -55.34
C THR A 146 19.52 -23.66 -54.86
N VAL A 147 20.83 -23.74 -54.60
CA VAL A 147 21.43 -24.96 -54.02
C VAL A 147 20.94 -25.12 -52.56
N PRO A 148 20.47 -26.30 -52.14
CA PRO A 148 20.12 -26.56 -50.73
C PRO A 148 21.30 -26.31 -49.79
N GLU A 149 21.07 -25.58 -48.69
CA GLU A 149 22.02 -25.53 -47.57
C GLU A 149 21.92 -26.84 -46.76
N GLU A 150 23.05 -27.32 -46.25
CA GLU A 150 23.06 -28.52 -45.40
C GLU A 150 22.36 -28.23 -44.06
N PRO A 151 21.41 -29.08 -43.64
CA PRO A 151 20.71 -28.90 -42.37
C PRO A 151 21.60 -29.26 -41.19
N THR A 152 21.40 -28.59 -40.07
CA THR A 152 22.01 -28.94 -38.78
C THR A 152 21.22 -30.06 -38.15
N VAL A 153 21.84 -31.21 -37.92
CA VAL A 153 21.16 -32.43 -37.46
C VAL A 153 21.89 -33.01 -36.25
N LEU A 154 21.16 -33.22 -35.16
CA LEU A 154 21.65 -33.73 -33.89
C LEU A 154 20.92 -35.00 -33.46
N PHE A 155 21.67 -35.95 -32.91
CA PHE A 155 21.15 -37.03 -32.08
C PHE A 155 21.50 -36.75 -30.63
N CYS A 156 20.49 -36.68 -29.78
CA CYS A 156 20.61 -36.19 -28.41
C CYS A 156 20.07 -37.20 -27.40
N GLU A 157 20.80 -37.42 -26.31
CA GLU A 157 20.41 -38.29 -25.20
C GLU A 157 20.45 -37.52 -23.87
N PRO A 158 19.30 -37.39 -23.17
CA PRO A 158 19.22 -36.73 -21.87
C PRO A 158 19.63 -37.67 -20.72
N SER A 159 20.43 -37.14 -19.79
CA SER A 159 20.84 -37.82 -18.55
C SER A 159 20.29 -37.08 -17.33
N PHE A 160 19.39 -37.74 -16.59
CA PHE A 160 18.71 -37.18 -15.42
C PHE A 160 19.46 -37.51 -14.13
N PHE A 161 19.63 -36.53 -13.25
CA PHE A 161 20.42 -36.69 -12.03
C PHE A 161 19.79 -36.02 -10.80
N THR A 162 20.24 -36.48 -9.63
CA THR A 162 20.06 -35.81 -8.34
C THR A 162 21.41 -35.43 -7.75
N GLN A 163 21.49 -34.28 -7.07
CA GLN A 163 22.74 -33.77 -6.51
C GLN A 163 22.50 -33.01 -5.19
N ALA A 164 23.32 -33.25 -4.17
CA ALA A 164 23.26 -32.51 -2.92
C ALA A 164 23.77 -31.07 -3.09
N VAL A 165 22.95 -30.09 -2.68
CA VAL A 165 23.21 -28.65 -2.82
C VAL A 165 22.88 -27.89 -1.54
N ASN A 166 23.58 -26.77 -1.33
CA ASN A 166 23.16 -25.76 -0.38
C ASN A 166 22.35 -24.69 -1.13
N ALA A 167 21.04 -24.67 -0.94
CA ALA A 167 20.12 -23.86 -1.72
C ALA A 167 19.60 -22.67 -0.92
N THR A 168 19.59 -21.50 -1.56
CA THR A 168 19.06 -20.26 -1.01
C THR A 168 17.75 -19.91 -1.71
N ILE A 169 16.71 -19.63 -0.93
CA ILE A 169 15.41 -19.16 -1.41
C ILE A 169 15.03 -17.80 -0.80
N THR A 170 14.18 -17.06 -1.51
CA THR A 170 13.61 -15.77 -1.06
C THR A 170 12.17 -15.92 -0.61
N LEU A 171 11.70 -15.11 0.34
CA LEU A 171 10.31 -15.14 0.83
C LEU A 171 9.52 -13.88 0.46
N PRO A 172 8.18 -14.00 0.29
CA PRO A 172 7.35 -15.21 0.48
C PRO A 172 7.29 -16.18 -0.72
N GLN A 173 7.82 -15.80 -1.89
CA GLN A 173 7.62 -16.54 -3.15
C GLN A 173 8.37 -17.89 -3.23
N LYS A 174 9.38 -18.10 -2.37
CA LYS A 174 10.25 -19.28 -2.34
C LYS A 174 11.01 -19.49 -3.65
N HIS A 175 11.41 -18.39 -4.31
CA HIS A 175 12.23 -18.45 -5.51
C HIS A 175 13.67 -18.77 -5.15
N VAL A 176 14.25 -19.73 -5.87
CA VAL A 176 15.65 -20.15 -5.71
C VAL A 176 16.56 -19.06 -6.28
N THR A 177 17.42 -18.51 -5.45
CA THR A 177 18.43 -17.51 -5.87
C THR A 177 19.81 -18.11 -6.08
N SER A 178 20.12 -19.19 -5.37
CA SER A 178 21.40 -19.90 -5.48
C SER A 178 21.22 -21.37 -5.11
N ALA A 179 21.99 -22.24 -5.75
CA ALA A 179 22.11 -23.64 -5.38
C ALA A 179 23.57 -24.08 -5.59
N VAL A 180 24.34 -24.16 -4.50
CA VAL A 180 25.77 -24.49 -4.55
C VAL A 180 25.95 -25.99 -4.33
N PRO A 181 26.46 -26.76 -5.32
CA PRO A 181 26.66 -28.19 -5.15
C PRO A 181 27.80 -28.51 -4.18
N PHE A 182 27.60 -29.52 -3.35
CA PHE A 182 28.64 -30.06 -2.45
C PHE A 182 28.78 -31.60 -2.53
N GLY A 183 27.92 -32.28 -3.30
CA GLY A 183 28.02 -33.73 -3.57
C GLY A 183 28.17 -34.06 -5.06
N PRO A 184 28.49 -35.32 -5.41
CA PRO A 184 28.52 -35.78 -6.80
C PRO A 184 27.10 -35.87 -7.40
N LYS A 185 27.01 -35.81 -8.73
CA LYS A 185 25.76 -36.12 -9.45
C LYS A 185 25.50 -37.63 -9.39
N LEU A 186 24.34 -38.02 -8.90
CA LEU A 186 23.88 -39.41 -8.85
C LEU A 186 22.74 -39.62 -9.87
N PRO A 187 22.60 -40.80 -10.49
CA PRO A 187 21.48 -41.09 -11.38
C PRO A 187 20.14 -40.84 -10.69
N PHE A 188 19.18 -40.27 -11.44
CA PHE A 188 17.85 -40.02 -10.89
C PHE A 188 17.14 -41.35 -10.54
N PRO A 189 16.53 -41.48 -9.34
CA PRO A 189 15.83 -42.69 -8.90
C PRO A 189 14.54 -42.93 -9.71
N GLU A 190 14.50 -44.00 -10.51
CA GLU A 190 13.37 -44.29 -11.42
C GLU A 190 12.06 -44.68 -10.69
N ASP A 191 12.15 -45.08 -9.42
CA ASP A 191 11.01 -45.35 -8.54
C ASP A 191 10.23 -44.08 -8.16
N LYS A 192 10.88 -42.90 -8.17
CA LYS A 192 10.24 -41.63 -7.81
C LYS A 192 9.49 -40.97 -8.97
N PHE A 193 9.90 -41.21 -10.23
CA PHE A 193 9.27 -40.61 -11.41
C PHE A 193 9.55 -41.41 -12.68
N ASN A 194 8.49 -41.73 -13.43
CA ASN A 194 8.60 -42.49 -14.68
C ASN A 194 9.07 -41.60 -15.84
N ILE A 195 10.39 -41.50 -16.01
CA ILE A 195 11.05 -40.72 -17.07
C ILE A 195 10.63 -41.20 -18.46
N THR A 196 10.49 -42.51 -18.67
CA THR A 196 10.10 -43.08 -19.97
C THR A 196 8.72 -42.56 -20.40
N ASN A 197 7.77 -42.47 -19.46
CA ASN A 197 6.45 -41.90 -19.74
C ASN A 197 6.53 -40.42 -20.10
N LEU A 198 7.37 -39.63 -19.42
CA LEU A 198 7.59 -38.22 -19.76
C LEU A 198 8.11 -38.06 -21.19
N LEU A 199 9.16 -38.79 -21.56
CA LEU A 199 9.75 -38.71 -22.89
C LEU A 199 8.77 -39.16 -23.98
N TRP A 200 7.98 -40.20 -23.71
CA TRP A 200 6.91 -40.64 -24.59
C TRP A 200 5.83 -39.55 -24.78
N ARG A 201 5.41 -38.87 -23.71
CA ARG A 201 4.46 -37.74 -23.78
C ARG A 201 5.02 -36.53 -24.51
N MET A 202 6.31 -36.25 -24.37
CA MET A 202 6.99 -35.18 -25.11
C MET A 202 6.98 -35.44 -26.61
N ASN A 203 7.11 -36.71 -27.03
CA ASN A 203 7.11 -37.07 -28.45
C ASN A 203 5.72 -37.20 -29.06
N SER A 204 4.77 -37.76 -28.32
CA SER A 204 3.39 -37.95 -28.81
C SER A 204 2.55 -36.68 -28.78
N GLU A 205 2.96 -35.67 -27.99
CA GLU A 205 2.32 -34.35 -27.86
C GLU A 205 0.86 -34.36 -27.36
N THR A 206 0.25 -35.55 -27.25
CA THR A 206 -1.12 -35.80 -26.83
C THR A 206 -1.17 -36.99 -25.87
N GLN A 207 -2.13 -36.98 -24.96
CA GLN A 207 -2.39 -38.11 -24.08
C GLN A 207 -3.26 -39.15 -24.78
N GLY A 208 -2.82 -40.41 -24.80
CA GLY A 208 -3.52 -41.50 -25.48
C GLY A 208 -4.82 -41.98 -24.80
N GLY A 209 -5.10 -41.56 -23.57
CA GLY A 209 -6.33 -41.87 -22.84
C GLY A 209 -7.09 -40.61 -22.42
N LYS A 210 -8.42 -40.69 -22.35
CA LYS A 210 -9.30 -39.61 -21.87
C LYS A 210 -9.17 -39.42 -20.36
N VAL A 211 -8.07 -38.80 -19.90
CA VAL A 211 -7.90 -38.48 -18.47
C VAL A 211 -8.46 -37.08 -18.23
N ARG A 212 -9.61 -37.00 -17.54
CA ARG A 212 -10.12 -35.72 -17.03
C ARG A 212 -9.16 -35.21 -15.95
N SER A 213 -8.78 -33.95 -16.06
CA SER A 213 -7.78 -33.31 -15.19
C SER A 213 -8.19 -31.89 -14.90
N ASP A 214 -7.43 -31.21 -14.05
CA ASP A 214 -7.70 -29.81 -13.72
C ASP A 214 -7.76 -28.89 -14.95
N VAL A 215 -6.98 -29.15 -16.01
CA VAL A 215 -6.97 -28.32 -17.23
C VAL A 215 -7.68 -29.09 -18.37
N PRO A 216 -8.62 -28.46 -19.11
CA PRO A 216 -9.46 -29.13 -20.10
C PRO A 216 -8.74 -29.32 -21.46
N VAL A 217 -7.50 -29.80 -21.45
CA VAL A 217 -6.72 -30.06 -22.67
C VAL A 217 -6.01 -31.41 -22.63
N ARG A 218 -5.93 -32.08 -23.78
CA ARG A 218 -5.23 -33.36 -23.96
C ARG A 218 -3.86 -33.22 -24.61
N THR A 219 -3.63 -32.10 -25.29
CA THR A 219 -2.38 -31.80 -25.97
C THR A 219 -1.49 -30.94 -25.11
N TRP A 220 -0.20 -30.96 -25.40
CA TRP A 220 0.74 -30.00 -24.83
C TRP A 220 0.40 -28.57 -25.29
N PRO A 221 0.88 -27.54 -24.56
CA PRO A 221 0.69 -26.16 -24.98
C PRO A 221 1.19 -25.95 -26.41
N ASP A 222 0.41 -25.25 -27.23
CA ASP A 222 0.74 -24.93 -28.61
C ASP A 222 1.40 -23.54 -28.68
N GLN A 223 2.50 -23.41 -29.44
CA GLN A 223 3.25 -22.16 -29.64
C GLN A 223 3.15 -21.63 -31.07
N SER A 224 2.32 -22.26 -31.91
CA SER A 224 2.20 -21.95 -33.34
C SER A 224 1.83 -20.48 -33.59
N GLU A 225 0.98 -19.87 -32.74
CA GLU A 225 0.57 -18.47 -32.88
C GLU A 225 1.72 -17.50 -32.60
N GLN A 226 2.52 -17.73 -31.56
CA GLN A 226 3.72 -16.93 -31.29
C GLN A 226 4.79 -17.10 -32.38
N LEU A 227 4.93 -18.33 -32.90
CA LEU A 227 5.87 -18.64 -33.98
C LEU A 227 5.39 -18.15 -35.35
N SER A 228 4.08 -17.92 -35.52
CA SER A 228 3.47 -17.48 -36.79
C SER A 228 4.00 -16.13 -37.27
N THR A 229 4.43 -15.27 -36.35
CA THR A 229 5.03 -13.97 -36.66
C THR A 229 6.53 -14.04 -36.97
N THR A 230 7.14 -15.22 -36.85
CA THR A 230 8.56 -15.45 -37.15
C THR A 230 8.76 -16.03 -38.56
N ASN A 231 10.01 -16.07 -39.03
CA ASN A 231 10.38 -16.71 -40.30
C ASN A 231 10.47 -18.25 -40.22
N LEU A 232 9.91 -18.87 -39.18
CA LEU A 232 9.85 -20.33 -39.02
C LEU A 232 8.58 -20.90 -39.62
N SER A 233 8.72 -21.95 -40.42
CA SER A 233 7.61 -22.70 -41.00
C SER A 233 6.82 -23.40 -39.88
N LEU A 234 5.50 -23.22 -39.87
CA LEU A 234 4.61 -23.87 -38.89
C LEU A 234 4.26 -25.31 -39.26
N ARG A 235 4.68 -25.77 -40.44
CA ARG A 235 4.50 -27.14 -40.93
C ARG A 235 5.78 -27.65 -41.57
N VAL A 236 6.06 -28.92 -41.35
CA VAL A 236 7.23 -29.61 -41.90
C VAL A 236 6.80 -30.96 -42.46
N PHE A 237 7.13 -31.20 -43.74
CA PHE A 237 6.71 -32.36 -44.55
C PHE A 237 5.22 -32.72 -44.50
N GLY A 238 4.35 -31.73 -44.35
CA GLY A 238 2.89 -31.92 -44.31
C GLY A 238 2.31 -32.16 -42.92
N SER A 239 3.12 -32.25 -41.88
CA SER A 239 2.70 -32.28 -40.47
C SER A 239 2.87 -30.91 -39.80
N ASP A 240 2.20 -30.70 -38.68
CA ASP A 240 2.38 -29.50 -37.85
C ASP A 240 3.80 -29.48 -37.27
N LEU A 241 4.32 -28.29 -36.97
CA LEU A 241 5.60 -28.15 -36.28
C LEU A 241 5.55 -28.88 -34.92
N PRO A 242 6.48 -29.80 -34.63
CA PRO A 242 6.52 -30.45 -33.33
C PRO A 242 6.61 -29.45 -32.18
N LEU A 243 5.75 -29.59 -31.17
CA LEU A 243 5.61 -28.65 -30.06
C LEU A 243 6.90 -28.50 -29.26
N ILE A 244 7.69 -29.57 -29.13
CA ILE A 244 8.99 -29.50 -28.43
C ILE A 244 9.97 -28.58 -29.17
N ALA A 245 9.94 -28.51 -30.51
CA ALA A 245 10.77 -27.57 -31.26
C ALA A 245 10.37 -26.12 -30.95
N GLY A 246 9.06 -25.84 -30.86
CA GLY A 246 8.55 -24.54 -30.44
C GLY A 246 8.89 -24.18 -29.00
N ILE A 247 8.86 -25.16 -28.09
CA ILE A 247 9.28 -24.98 -26.69
C ILE A 247 10.79 -24.75 -26.61
N ALA A 248 11.62 -25.43 -27.41
CA ALA A 248 13.09 -25.24 -27.44
C ALA A 248 13.48 -23.81 -27.84
N ILE A 249 12.83 -23.27 -28.88
CA ILE A 249 13.02 -21.88 -29.30
C ILE A 249 12.60 -20.90 -28.20
N GLY A 250 11.44 -21.13 -27.58
CA GLY A 250 10.97 -20.27 -26.48
C GLY A 250 11.76 -20.42 -25.18
N ALA A 251 12.34 -21.60 -24.92
CA ALA A 251 13.13 -21.86 -23.73
C ALA A 251 14.48 -21.14 -23.78
N TYR A 252 15.08 -21.05 -24.98
CA TYR A 252 16.36 -20.41 -25.26
C TYR A 252 16.26 -19.47 -26.48
N PRO A 253 15.65 -18.27 -26.34
CA PRO A 253 15.35 -17.40 -27.47
C PRO A 253 16.62 -16.78 -28.09
N ARG A 254 16.79 -16.98 -29.40
CA ARG A 254 17.85 -16.42 -30.26
C ARG A 254 17.27 -16.01 -31.63
N PRO A 255 17.95 -15.14 -32.40
CA PRO A 255 17.69 -15.02 -33.83
C PRO A 255 17.63 -16.41 -34.50
N LEU A 256 16.67 -16.64 -35.40
CA LEU A 256 16.43 -17.97 -35.98
C LEU A 256 17.65 -18.54 -36.71
N GLU A 257 18.47 -17.68 -37.30
CA GLU A 257 19.72 -18.05 -37.98
C GLU A 257 20.75 -18.70 -37.03
N ASP A 258 20.76 -18.30 -35.75
CA ASP A 258 21.72 -18.83 -34.76
C ASP A 258 21.47 -20.33 -34.49
N TYR A 259 20.26 -20.85 -34.67
CA TYR A 259 19.96 -22.28 -34.47
C TYR A 259 20.52 -23.18 -35.57
N LEU A 260 21.12 -22.62 -36.63
CA LEU A 260 21.96 -23.37 -37.56
C LEU A 260 23.28 -23.81 -36.90
N ASP A 261 23.71 -23.17 -35.82
CA ASP A 261 24.87 -23.63 -35.05
C ASP A 261 24.50 -24.87 -34.20
N PRO A 262 25.24 -25.99 -34.31
CA PRO A 262 24.98 -27.22 -33.56
C PRO A 262 24.94 -27.03 -32.04
N GLU A 263 25.80 -26.20 -31.47
CA GLU A 263 25.87 -25.98 -30.02
C GLU A 263 24.70 -25.11 -29.53
N ILE A 264 24.27 -24.13 -30.33
CA ILE A 264 23.06 -23.33 -30.02
C ILE A 264 21.80 -24.20 -30.11
N LEU A 265 21.68 -25.04 -31.14
CA LEU A 265 20.58 -25.99 -31.26
C LEU A 265 20.56 -26.96 -30.07
N ARG A 266 21.71 -27.52 -29.70
CA ARG A 266 21.87 -28.37 -28.51
C ARG A 266 21.38 -27.69 -27.24
N ARG A 267 21.83 -26.46 -26.98
CA ARG A 267 21.43 -25.68 -25.79
C ARG A 267 19.94 -25.38 -25.76
N SER A 268 19.32 -25.17 -26.93
CA SER A 268 17.88 -24.89 -27.00
C SER A 268 17.03 -26.08 -26.55
N TYR A 269 17.35 -27.29 -27.01
CA TYR A 269 16.68 -28.51 -26.58
C TYR A 269 17.05 -28.88 -25.13
N GLU A 270 18.30 -28.66 -24.70
CA GLU A 270 18.70 -28.82 -23.30
C GLU A 270 17.85 -27.94 -22.37
N ALA A 271 17.65 -26.66 -22.73
CA ALA A 271 16.82 -25.74 -21.96
C ALA A 271 15.34 -26.16 -21.93
N ALA A 272 14.79 -26.62 -23.06
CA ALA A 272 13.41 -27.14 -23.09
C ALA A 272 13.24 -28.36 -22.20
N TYR A 273 14.12 -29.36 -22.31
CA TYR A 273 14.07 -30.56 -21.49
C TYR A 273 14.19 -30.21 -20.01
N ARG A 274 15.14 -29.34 -19.64
CA ARG A 274 15.33 -28.90 -18.25
C ARG A 274 14.08 -28.25 -17.68
N LEU A 275 13.48 -27.33 -18.44
CA LEU A 275 12.27 -26.63 -18.03
C LEU A 275 11.09 -27.59 -17.83
N ILE A 276 10.89 -28.52 -18.77
CA ILE A 276 9.82 -29.51 -18.72
C ILE A 276 10.00 -30.46 -17.53
N PHE A 277 11.22 -30.98 -17.34
CA PHE A 277 11.54 -31.90 -16.25
C PHE A 277 11.37 -31.24 -14.88
N ALA A 278 11.94 -30.05 -14.70
CA ALA A 278 11.79 -29.30 -13.46
C ALA A 278 10.32 -28.97 -13.17
N ARG A 279 9.53 -28.59 -14.19
CA ARG A 279 8.09 -28.32 -13.99
C ARG A 279 7.32 -29.56 -13.58
N ALA A 280 7.59 -30.70 -14.21
CA ALA A 280 6.90 -31.96 -13.95
C ALA A 280 7.15 -32.46 -12.52
N LEU A 281 8.36 -32.28 -12.01
CA LEU A 281 8.74 -32.75 -10.68
C LEU A 281 8.21 -31.87 -9.53
N VAL A 282 7.99 -30.57 -9.74
CA VAL A 282 7.52 -29.65 -8.67
C VAL A 282 6.22 -30.13 -8.01
N ASP A 283 5.29 -30.64 -8.81
CA ASP A 283 3.98 -31.09 -8.30
C ASP A 283 4.08 -32.45 -7.60
N ILE A 284 5.15 -33.21 -7.85
CA ILE A 284 5.32 -34.60 -7.39
C ILE A 284 6.19 -34.66 -6.12
N VAL A 285 7.30 -33.94 -6.10
CA VAL A 285 8.28 -33.96 -5.00
C VAL A 285 7.74 -33.26 -3.74
N GLY A 286 6.62 -32.54 -3.84
CA GLY A 286 5.99 -31.83 -2.72
C GLY A 286 4.97 -32.63 -1.90
N LEU A 287 4.60 -33.87 -2.29
CA LEU A 287 3.37 -34.49 -1.78
C LEU A 287 3.50 -35.70 -0.84
N ASP A 288 4.64 -36.39 -0.68
CA ASP A 288 4.56 -37.66 0.08
C ASP A 288 5.84 -38.29 0.70
N ASP A 289 6.91 -37.54 1.02
CA ASP A 289 8.00 -38.12 1.84
C ASP A 289 7.72 -37.89 3.34
N SER A 290 7.14 -38.92 3.96
CA SER A 290 6.71 -39.01 5.38
C SER A 290 7.84 -38.95 6.44
N GLN A 291 9.03 -38.46 6.08
CA GLN A 291 10.13 -38.21 7.02
C GLN A 291 10.82 -36.88 6.72
N ASP A 292 10.34 -35.82 7.37
CA ASP A 292 11.04 -34.52 7.40
C ASP A 292 12.43 -34.72 8.04
N GLU A 293 13.48 -34.72 7.23
CA GLU A 293 14.85 -34.82 7.72
C GLU A 293 15.33 -33.46 8.24
N ILE A 294 15.69 -33.39 9.52
CA ILE A 294 16.13 -32.12 10.13
C ILE A 294 17.56 -31.82 9.68
N ARG A 295 17.73 -30.67 9.03
CA ARG A 295 19.03 -30.13 8.59
C ARG A 295 19.29 -28.74 9.18
N LEU A 296 20.56 -28.37 9.25
CA LEU A 296 20.96 -27.01 9.62
C LEU A 296 20.68 -26.07 8.44
N GLY A 297 20.15 -24.88 8.75
CA GLY A 297 19.87 -23.84 7.77
C GLY A 297 20.15 -22.45 8.33
N GLU A 298 20.43 -21.51 7.46
CA GLU A 298 20.68 -20.10 7.75
C GLU A 298 19.48 -19.25 7.34
N ARG A 299 19.12 -18.28 8.19
CA ARG A 299 18.05 -17.31 7.95
C ARG A 299 18.66 -15.92 7.95
N THR A 300 18.53 -15.17 6.85
CA THR A 300 19.01 -13.79 6.77
C THR A 300 17.87 -12.81 6.51
N TYR A 301 17.83 -11.70 7.24
CA TYR A 301 16.81 -10.66 7.12
C TYR A 301 17.37 -9.27 7.43
N SER A 302 16.74 -8.23 6.88
CA SER A 302 17.15 -6.83 7.10
C SER A 302 16.47 -6.22 8.31
N VAL A 303 17.22 -5.46 9.11
CA VAL A 303 16.71 -4.66 10.25
C VAL A 303 16.89 -3.17 9.99
N GLN A 304 15.92 -2.34 10.41
CA GLN A 304 16.03 -0.88 10.31
C GLN A 304 16.66 -0.30 11.58
N THR A 305 17.69 0.54 11.42
CA THR A 305 18.43 1.17 12.53
C THR A 305 18.21 2.68 12.54
N VAL A 306 17.97 3.25 13.73
CA VAL A 306 17.88 4.72 13.92
C VAL A 306 19.29 5.30 13.96
N LEU A 307 19.68 6.02 12.90
CA LEU A 307 21.00 6.65 12.80
C LEU A 307 20.96 8.11 13.28
N MET A 308 21.55 8.40 14.43
CA MET A 308 21.66 9.76 14.99
C MET A 308 22.71 10.59 14.23
N VAL A 309 22.50 11.91 14.10
CA VAL A 309 23.46 12.82 13.45
C VAL A 309 24.58 13.18 14.43
N PRO A 310 25.86 12.82 14.16
CA PRO A 310 26.93 12.93 15.16
C PRO A 310 27.12 14.33 15.75
N ALA A 311 27.02 15.38 14.91
CA ALA A 311 27.24 16.76 15.35
C ALA A 311 26.26 17.19 16.46
N PHE A 312 24.97 16.85 16.34
CA PHE A 312 23.99 17.16 17.37
C PHE A 312 24.15 16.27 18.60
N THR A 313 24.51 14.99 18.42
CA THR A 313 24.76 14.08 19.54
C THR A 313 25.88 14.59 20.43
N TYR A 314 27.04 14.95 19.86
CA TYR A 314 28.16 15.48 20.65
C TYR A 314 27.85 16.82 21.31
N LEU A 315 27.09 17.69 20.63
CA LEU A 315 26.69 18.97 21.21
C LEU A 315 25.76 18.78 22.42
N VAL A 316 24.78 17.88 22.32
CA VAL A 316 23.86 17.56 23.42
C VAL A 316 24.61 16.88 24.58
N GLU A 317 25.52 15.94 24.28
CA GLU A 317 26.35 15.28 25.28
C GLU A 317 27.24 16.28 26.03
N GLY A 318 27.87 17.21 25.30
CA GLY A 318 28.67 18.28 25.89
C GLY A 318 27.85 19.23 26.77
N LEU A 319 26.66 19.65 26.31
CA LEU A 319 25.75 20.49 27.10
C LEU A 319 25.26 19.75 28.35
N LEU A 320 24.93 18.46 28.24
CA LEU A 320 24.51 17.64 29.38
C LEU A 320 25.65 17.50 30.40
N GLY A 321 26.88 17.28 29.93
CA GLY A 321 28.08 17.29 30.76
C GLY A 321 28.28 18.62 31.50
N ALA A 322 28.09 19.75 30.82
CA ALA A 322 28.16 21.08 31.43
C ALA A 322 27.06 21.29 32.49
N VAL A 323 25.82 20.85 32.23
CA VAL A 323 24.72 20.90 33.20
C VAL A 323 25.03 20.06 34.43
N ALA A 324 25.57 18.85 34.24
CA ALA A 324 25.99 17.99 35.36
C ALA A 324 27.11 18.65 36.18
N LEU A 325 28.08 19.28 35.53
CA LEU A 325 29.16 20.02 36.19
C LEU A 325 28.62 21.22 36.99
N PHE A 326 27.73 22.02 36.42
CA PHE A 326 27.12 23.15 37.15
C PHE A 326 26.22 22.68 38.30
N ALA A 327 25.46 21.59 38.13
CA ALA A 327 24.63 21.02 39.18
C ALA A 327 25.48 20.48 40.34
N THR A 328 26.58 19.79 40.04
CA THR A 328 27.53 19.29 41.07
C THR A 328 28.25 20.44 41.77
N ALA A 329 28.68 21.48 41.05
CA ALA A 329 29.25 22.69 41.63
C ALA A 329 28.25 23.40 42.55
N LEU A 330 27.00 23.56 42.12
CA LEU A 330 25.94 24.18 42.91
C LEU A 330 25.61 23.35 44.16
N LEU A 331 25.55 22.02 44.05
CA LEU A 331 25.38 21.12 45.19
C LEU A 331 26.53 21.27 46.20
N TYR A 332 27.77 21.28 45.71
CA TYR A 332 28.96 21.50 46.56
C TYR A 332 28.90 22.84 47.30
N LEU A 333 28.56 23.92 46.60
CA LEU A 333 28.38 25.26 47.21
C LEU A 333 27.23 25.29 48.24
N CYS A 334 26.12 24.60 47.97
CA CYS A 334 24.98 24.49 48.88
C CYS A 334 25.28 23.67 50.15
N LEU A 335 26.19 22.69 50.07
CA LEU A 335 26.61 21.86 51.20
C LEU A 335 27.74 22.50 52.03
N SER A 336 28.64 23.27 51.40
CA SER A 336 29.79 23.89 52.07
C SER A 336 29.50 25.22 52.77
N ARG A 337 28.39 25.89 52.44
CA ARG A 337 28.03 27.20 53.03
C ARG A 337 27.55 27.09 54.48
N LYS A 338 28.15 27.85 55.41
CA LYS A 338 27.67 27.99 56.80
C LYS A 338 26.24 28.57 56.82
N ARG A 339 25.32 27.90 57.51
CA ARG A 339 23.89 28.26 57.58
C ARG A 339 23.58 28.91 58.93
N ASN A 340 23.33 30.22 58.95
CA ASN A 340 22.90 30.97 60.15
C ASN A 340 21.36 31.13 60.23
N LEU A 341 20.62 30.36 59.42
CA LEU A 341 19.14 30.30 59.43
C LEU A 341 18.68 28.92 59.89
N ARG A 342 17.81 28.88 60.91
CA ARG A 342 17.20 27.63 61.41
C ARG A 342 16.04 27.13 60.54
N PHE A 343 15.34 28.02 59.84
CA PHE A 343 14.21 27.71 58.97
C PHE A 343 14.19 28.63 57.74
N ASP A 344 13.47 28.22 56.70
CA ASP A 344 13.28 29.00 55.47
C ASP A 344 12.45 30.27 55.74
N PRO A 345 12.98 31.48 55.47
CA PRO A 345 12.28 32.75 55.64
C PRO A 345 11.24 33.05 54.54
N ALA A 346 10.86 32.09 53.70
CA ALA A 346 9.93 32.30 52.58
C ALA A 346 8.51 32.78 52.93
N THR A 347 8.08 32.69 54.20
CA THR A 347 6.73 33.13 54.64
C THR A 347 6.78 34.46 55.37
N ILE A 348 5.68 35.23 55.31
CA ILE A 348 5.57 36.52 56.03
C ILE A 348 5.70 36.29 57.55
N ALA A 349 5.08 35.23 58.09
CA ALA A 349 5.22 34.85 59.50
C ALA A 349 6.68 34.52 59.89
N ALA A 350 7.42 33.86 59.00
CA ALA A 350 8.83 33.59 59.21
C ALA A 350 9.66 34.89 59.27
N LEU A 351 9.40 35.84 58.37
CA LEU A 351 10.05 37.15 58.41
C LEU A 351 9.67 37.96 59.65
N MET A 352 8.39 37.97 60.05
CA MET A 352 7.95 38.60 61.30
C MET A 352 8.70 38.00 62.51
N SER A 353 8.82 36.68 62.60
CA SER A 353 9.56 36.03 63.70
C SER A 353 11.05 36.38 63.73
N LEU A 354 11.68 36.63 62.57
CA LEU A 354 13.11 36.97 62.48
C LEU A 354 13.42 38.41 62.88
N VAL A 355 12.43 39.31 62.78
CA VAL A 355 12.62 40.77 62.94
C VAL A 355 12.16 41.27 64.31
N MET A 356 11.11 40.66 64.89
CA MET A 356 10.40 41.24 66.03
C MET A 356 11.14 41.16 67.37
N ASP A 357 12.20 40.37 67.46
CA ASP A 357 13.02 40.26 68.68
C ASP A 357 14.03 41.42 68.82
N ASP A 358 14.33 42.16 67.74
CA ASP A 358 15.21 43.34 67.76
C ASP A 358 14.44 44.65 67.56
N LYS A 359 14.39 45.47 68.61
CA LYS A 359 13.72 46.77 68.60
C LYS A 359 14.43 47.80 67.70
N LYS A 360 15.76 47.69 67.53
CA LYS A 360 16.53 48.59 66.66
C LYS A 360 16.21 48.34 65.19
N LEU A 361 16.01 47.07 64.82
CA LEU A 361 15.66 46.68 63.46
C LEU A 361 14.26 47.17 63.11
N THR A 362 13.26 46.95 63.96
CA THR A 362 11.88 47.43 63.71
C THR A 362 11.81 48.95 63.54
N GLN A 363 12.53 49.71 64.38
CA GLN A 363 12.66 51.17 64.25
C GLN A 363 13.29 51.62 62.92
N CYS A 364 14.19 50.81 62.34
CA CYS A 364 14.80 51.13 61.03
C CYS A 364 13.83 51.03 59.85
N PHE A 365 12.72 50.29 60.00
CA PHE A 365 11.73 50.03 58.94
C PHE A 365 10.37 50.69 59.20
N GLU A 366 10.13 51.23 60.39
CA GLU A 366 8.84 51.78 60.85
C GLU A 366 8.29 52.89 59.95
N SER A 367 9.15 53.79 59.46
CA SER A 367 8.76 54.91 58.59
C SER A 367 8.82 54.61 57.08
N MET A 368 8.99 53.33 56.71
CA MET A 368 9.29 52.90 55.34
C MET A 368 8.11 52.22 54.63
N ASP A 369 6.93 52.20 55.24
CA ASP A 369 5.76 51.46 54.76
C ASP A 369 5.26 51.90 53.37
N ARG A 370 5.45 53.18 53.03
CA ARG A 370 5.02 53.78 51.76
C ARG A 370 6.11 54.00 50.72
N CYS A 371 7.37 53.69 51.03
CA CYS A 371 8.49 53.94 50.10
C CYS A 371 8.40 53.08 48.83
N THR A 372 8.78 53.68 47.71
CA THR A 372 9.05 52.99 46.44
C THR A 372 10.33 52.14 46.54
N PRO A 373 10.57 51.18 45.62
CA PRO A 373 11.78 50.37 45.65
C PRO A 373 13.10 51.17 45.61
N LYS A 374 13.13 52.30 44.89
CA LYS A 374 14.30 53.17 44.80
C LYS A 374 14.54 53.93 46.11
N GLU A 375 13.49 54.54 46.66
CA GLU A 375 13.58 55.23 47.96
C GLU A 375 14.00 54.27 49.08
N LEU A 376 13.50 53.03 49.07
CA LEU A 376 13.89 52.00 50.03
C LEU A 376 15.37 51.59 49.87
N GLN A 377 15.87 51.53 48.63
CA GLN A 377 17.28 51.25 48.36
C GLN A 377 18.17 52.41 48.81
N ASP A 378 17.78 53.64 48.53
CA ASP A 378 18.52 54.85 48.95
C ASP A 378 18.56 54.97 50.48
N ALA A 379 17.43 54.70 51.16
CA ALA A 379 17.33 54.71 52.63
C ALA A 379 18.21 53.66 53.34
N PHE A 380 18.59 52.59 52.63
CA PHE A 380 19.37 51.49 53.19
C PHE A 380 20.78 51.35 52.60
N LYS A 381 21.17 52.20 51.64
CA LYS A 381 22.46 52.12 50.96
C LYS A 381 23.66 52.12 51.93
N ASP A 382 23.55 52.90 53.01
CA ASP A 382 24.61 53.06 54.01
C ASP A 382 24.38 52.25 55.30
N LYS A 383 23.32 51.41 55.35
CA LYS A 383 23.02 50.54 56.51
C LYS A 383 23.49 49.12 56.25
N LYS A 384 24.04 48.47 57.28
CA LYS A 384 24.42 47.05 57.24
C LYS A 384 23.45 46.24 58.08
N PHE A 385 23.02 45.09 57.55
CA PHE A 385 22.17 44.13 58.25
C PHE A 385 22.95 42.85 58.48
N GLU A 386 22.90 42.32 59.69
CA GLU A 386 23.56 41.08 60.07
C GLU A 386 22.52 40.04 60.45
N LEU A 387 22.76 38.79 60.04
CA LEU A 387 21.95 37.66 60.48
C LEU A 387 22.72 36.89 61.56
N GLN A 388 22.24 37.00 62.79
CA GLN A 388 22.84 36.37 63.96
C GLN A 388 22.16 35.04 64.28
N TYR A 389 22.97 34.03 64.64
CA TYR A 389 22.50 32.74 65.11
C TYR A 389 23.25 32.37 66.38
N ASP A 390 22.52 32.22 67.49
CA ASP A 390 23.10 31.93 68.81
C ASP A 390 23.04 30.43 69.20
N GLY A 391 22.69 29.56 68.24
CA GLY A 391 22.49 28.12 68.47
C GLY A 391 21.03 27.71 68.69
N HIS A 392 20.16 28.64 69.09
CA HIS A 392 18.73 28.35 69.33
C HIS A 392 17.77 29.27 68.55
N ARG A 393 18.10 30.55 68.35
CA ARG A 393 17.31 31.51 67.58
C ARG A 393 18.12 32.13 66.44
N SER A 394 17.43 32.38 65.32
CA SER A 394 17.93 33.23 64.24
C SER A 394 17.28 34.60 64.38
N ALA A 395 18.06 35.67 64.36
CA ALA A 395 17.56 37.04 64.40
C ALA A 395 18.26 37.89 63.34
N LEU A 396 17.48 38.73 62.66
CA LEU A 396 18.03 39.78 61.80
C LEU A 396 18.26 41.02 62.68
N THR A 397 19.43 41.64 62.57
CA THR A 397 19.76 42.85 63.32
C THR A 397 20.24 43.96 62.37
N CYS A 398 19.96 45.22 62.73
CA CYS A 398 20.50 46.37 62.01
C CYS A 398 21.80 46.82 62.69
N VAL A 399 22.92 46.69 62.00
CA VAL A 399 24.22 47.19 62.44
C VAL A 399 24.28 48.67 62.04
N ALA A 400 24.02 49.56 63.00
CA ALA A 400 24.08 51.01 62.76
C ALA A 400 25.50 51.43 62.36
N ALA A 401 25.62 52.22 61.30
CA ALA A 401 26.75 53.14 61.15
C ALA A 401 26.47 54.34 62.07
N ASP A 402 27.51 54.92 62.67
CA ASP A 402 27.49 55.91 63.76
C ASP A 402 26.81 57.29 63.46
N SER A 403 25.90 57.39 62.49
CA SER A 403 25.19 58.63 62.16
C SER A 403 23.85 58.75 62.89
N SER A 404 23.81 59.64 63.88
CA SER A 404 22.66 60.07 64.68
C SER A 404 21.69 60.99 63.92
N GLN A 405 21.35 60.68 62.66
CA GLN A 405 20.29 61.39 61.94
C GLN A 405 19.01 60.53 61.84
N PRO A 406 17.84 61.05 62.27
CA PRO A 406 16.57 60.38 62.04
C PRO A 406 16.32 60.33 60.53
N VAL A 407 16.05 59.13 60.00
CA VAL A 407 15.75 58.96 58.57
C VAL A 407 14.34 59.50 58.33
N ASP A 408 14.24 60.51 57.47
CA ASP A 408 12.95 61.05 57.02
C ASP A 408 12.12 59.93 56.39
N GLY A 409 10.93 59.70 56.93
CA GLY A 409 10.00 58.69 56.41
C GLY A 409 9.44 59.05 55.03
N CYS A 410 8.99 58.06 54.28
CA CYS A 410 8.31 58.26 53.00
C CYS A 410 6.85 58.68 53.23
N GLY A 411 6.63 59.90 53.74
CA GLY A 411 5.31 60.49 53.96
C GLY A 411 5.17 61.85 53.28
N PRO A 412 3.94 62.32 53.00
CA PRO A 412 3.74 63.69 52.49
C PRO A 412 4.27 64.69 53.52
N LYS A 413 5.17 65.58 53.07
CA LYS A 413 5.69 66.71 53.87
C LYS A 413 4.49 67.56 54.35
N ALA A 414 4.54 68.00 55.61
CA ALA A 414 3.45 68.73 56.26
C ALA A 414 2.98 69.92 55.42
N GLY A 415 1.74 69.87 54.92
CA GLY A 415 1.17 70.95 54.10
C GLY A 415 -0.12 70.65 53.32
N HIS A 416 -0.51 69.39 53.12
CA HIS A 416 -1.73 69.07 52.36
C HIS A 416 -2.84 68.39 53.18
N THR A 417 -4.03 68.95 52.98
CA THR A 417 -5.30 68.73 53.67
C THR A 417 -5.86 67.32 53.50
N LYS A 418 -6.60 66.88 54.53
CA LYS A 418 -7.38 65.64 54.60
C LYS A 418 -8.27 65.42 53.37
N ARG A 419 -7.94 64.43 52.53
CA ARG A 419 -8.86 63.50 51.84
C ARG A 419 -8.05 62.37 51.21
N ASP A 420 -8.40 61.13 51.58
CA ASP A 420 -8.07 59.83 50.98
C ASP A 420 -6.72 59.73 50.24
N VAL A 421 -5.66 59.44 51.00
CA VAL A 421 -4.34 59.11 50.43
C VAL A 421 -4.36 57.66 49.94
N ALA A 422 -4.97 57.43 48.78
CA ALA A 422 -4.80 56.20 48.01
C ALA A 422 -3.40 56.23 47.38
N THR A 423 -2.52 55.31 47.78
CA THR A 423 -1.25 55.11 47.10
C THR A 423 -1.49 54.50 45.72
N ASP A 424 -0.99 55.13 44.66
CA ASP A 424 -1.01 54.57 43.30
C ASP A 424 -0.15 53.29 43.27
N GLY A 425 -0.78 52.13 43.48
CA GLY A 425 -0.07 50.86 43.59
C GLY A 425 0.63 50.44 42.29
N ILE A 426 1.74 49.71 42.43
CA ILE A 426 2.57 49.26 41.29
C ILE A 426 2.14 47.86 40.84
N ARG A 427 2.13 47.61 39.52
CA ARG A 427 1.90 46.28 38.92
C ARG A 427 3.16 45.76 38.20
N PRO A 428 3.46 44.45 38.28
CA PRO A 428 4.53 43.86 37.48
C PRO A 428 4.33 44.09 35.98
N PHE A 429 5.43 44.12 35.24
CA PHE A 429 5.42 44.40 33.80
C PHE A 429 4.64 43.34 33.01
N GLU A 430 4.76 42.08 33.42
CA GLU A 430 4.18 40.87 32.82
C GLU A 430 2.64 40.88 32.86
N PHE A 431 2.05 41.57 33.84
CA PHE A 431 0.60 41.72 33.96
C PHE A 431 0.06 43.04 33.36
N ARG A 432 0.90 43.81 32.64
CA ARG A 432 0.46 44.98 31.87
C ARG A 432 -0.26 44.53 30.60
N PHE A 433 -1.19 45.35 30.12
CA PHE A 433 -2.00 45.04 28.93
C PHE A 433 -1.14 44.71 27.70
N LEU A 434 -0.11 45.51 27.42
CA LEU A 434 0.74 45.32 26.23
C LEU A 434 1.50 43.99 26.24
N SER A 435 2.07 43.61 27.39
CA SER A 435 2.78 42.32 27.55
C SER A 435 1.83 41.13 27.40
N SER A 436 0.64 41.22 28.00
CA SER A 436 -0.39 40.19 27.85
C SER A 436 -0.92 40.07 26.42
N PHE A 437 -1.17 41.19 25.74
CA PHE A 437 -1.61 41.21 24.35
C PHE A 437 -0.57 40.57 23.42
N ALA A 438 0.71 40.90 23.62
CA ALA A 438 1.81 40.30 22.86
C ALA A 438 1.88 38.78 23.07
N PHE A 439 1.73 38.31 24.31
CA PHE A 439 1.80 36.87 24.62
C PHE A 439 0.60 36.09 24.06
N ILE A 440 -0.62 36.64 24.15
CA ILE A 440 -1.82 36.03 23.55
C ILE A 440 -1.68 36.01 22.03
N SER A 441 -1.23 37.12 21.42
CA SER A 441 -1.05 37.21 19.96
C SER A 441 -0.04 36.16 19.46
N LEU A 442 1.07 35.97 20.17
CA LEU A 442 2.06 34.93 19.85
C LEU A 442 1.44 33.52 19.87
N GLN A 443 0.63 33.20 20.88
CA GLN A 443 -0.03 31.89 20.99
C GLN A 443 -1.07 31.67 19.89
N VAL A 444 -1.87 32.70 19.56
CA VAL A 444 -2.88 32.63 18.49
C VAL A 444 -2.23 32.48 17.12
N VAL A 445 -1.13 33.20 16.86
CA VAL A 445 -0.36 33.06 15.62
C VAL A 445 0.23 31.65 15.50
N ALA A 446 0.82 31.11 16.58
CA ALA A 446 1.34 29.75 16.58
C ALA A 446 0.25 28.72 16.26
N LEU A 447 -0.91 28.83 16.92
CA LEU A 447 -2.08 27.96 16.68
C LEU A 447 -2.54 28.03 15.22
N ALA A 448 -2.66 29.25 14.66
CA ALA A 448 -3.06 29.42 13.26
C ALA A 448 -2.03 28.85 12.27
N VAL A 449 -0.74 29.06 12.50
CA VAL A 449 0.34 28.56 11.63
C VAL A 449 0.33 27.02 11.60
N PHE A 450 0.23 26.36 12.74
CA PHE A 450 0.22 24.89 12.79
C PHE A 450 -1.05 24.31 12.17
N ALA A 451 -2.21 24.94 12.38
CA ALA A 451 -3.44 24.55 11.70
C ALA A 451 -3.32 24.64 10.17
N VAL A 452 -2.74 25.74 9.65
CA VAL A 452 -2.50 25.91 8.21
C VAL A 452 -1.51 24.87 7.67
N LEU A 453 -0.40 24.62 8.39
CA LEU A 453 0.58 23.61 8.01
C LEU A 453 -0.04 22.20 8.00
N TYR A 454 -0.87 21.87 8.97
CA TYR A 454 -1.60 20.60 9.01
C TYR A 454 -2.54 20.45 7.82
N ILE A 455 -3.31 21.49 7.48
CA ILE A 455 -4.22 21.47 6.32
C ILE A 455 -3.43 21.29 5.01
N ARG A 456 -2.30 21.99 4.84
CA ARG A 456 -1.47 21.92 3.64
C ARG A 456 -0.71 20.60 3.51
N ALA A 457 -0.39 19.93 4.62
CA ALA A 457 0.39 18.70 4.65
C ALA A 457 -0.45 17.40 4.65
N GLN A 458 -1.79 17.48 4.59
CA GLN A 458 -2.65 16.28 4.56
C GLN A 458 -2.64 15.60 3.18
N PRO A 459 -2.36 14.29 3.09
CA PRO A 459 -2.52 13.54 1.85
C PRO A 459 -4.02 13.38 1.50
N TYR A 460 -4.34 13.45 0.20
CA TYR A 460 -5.68 13.19 -0.32
C TYR A 460 -6.18 11.79 0.10
N GLY A 461 -7.47 11.64 0.42
CA GLY A 461 -8.12 10.31 0.56
C GLY A 461 -8.59 9.87 1.95
N LYS A 462 -8.52 10.69 3.01
CA LYS A 462 -9.22 10.40 4.27
C LYS A 462 -10.27 11.46 4.57
N SER A 463 -11.52 11.00 4.67
CA SER A 463 -12.76 11.69 5.03
C SER A 463 -12.52 12.96 5.86
N LYS A 464 -12.76 14.14 5.26
CA LYS A 464 -12.73 15.40 6.00
C LYS A 464 -13.86 15.39 7.05
N PRO A 465 -13.62 15.84 8.29
CA PRO A 465 -14.66 15.99 9.29
C PRO A 465 -15.72 17.01 8.84
N GLN A 466 -16.98 16.72 9.17
CA GLN A 466 -18.20 17.39 8.69
C GLN A 466 -18.28 18.91 8.92
N PHE A 467 -17.39 19.48 9.74
CA PHE A 467 -17.40 20.88 10.17
C PHE A 467 -16.89 21.88 9.10
N PHE A 468 -16.12 21.46 8.09
CA PHE A 468 -15.48 22.37 7.11
C PHE A 468 -16.08 22.35 5.69
N ARG A 469 -17.36 21.96 5.54
CA ARG A 469 -17.99 21.70 4.23
C ARG A 469 -18.43 22.94 3.42
N HIS A 470 -18.19 24.17 3.89
CA HIS A 470 -18.84 25.37 3.30
C HIS A 470 -17.93 26.37 2.59
N THR A 471 -16.65 26.08 2.42
CA THR A 471 -15.72 26.90 1.62
C THR A 471 -15.08 26.08 0.49
N ASP A 472 -15.91 25.34 -0.23
CA ASP A 472 -15.51 24.51 -1.37
C ASP A 472 -15.82 25.23 -2.69
N TYR A 473 -14.86 26.01 -3.18
CA TYR A 473 -14.75 26.30 -4.64
C TYR A 473 -13.34 26.72 -5.07
N TYR A 474 -12.52 27.33 -4.21
CA TYR A 474 -11.19 27.87 -4.62
C TYR A 474 -9.96 27.07 -4.17
N ILE A 475 -10.13 26.02 -3.35
CA ILE A 475 -9.00 25.24 -2.75
C ILE A 475 -8.78 23.88 -3.44
N LEU A 476 -9.58 23.55 -4.46
CA LEU A 476 -9.62 22.22 -5.07
C LEU A 476 -8.50 21.90 -6.08
N THR A 477 -7.66 22.87 -6.47
CA THR A 477 -6.57 22.66 -7.45
C THR A 477 -5.16 22.64 -6.84
N HIS A 478 -4.99 22.86 -5.53
CA HIS A 478 -3.66 22.98 -4.89
C HIS A 478 -3.53 22.22 -3.53
N GLY A 479 -4.36 21.20 -3.28
CA GLY A 479 -4.32 20.38 -2.06
C GLY A 479 -3.12 19.43 -2.01
N GLY A 480 -2.28 19.54 -0.97
CA GLY A 480 -0.86 19.16 -1.01
C GLY A 480 -0.53 17.67 -0.90
N ILE A 481 0.40 17.23 -1.76
CA ILE A 481 1.04 15.89 -1.79
C ILE A 481 2.12 15.77 -0.68
N GLY A 482 1.86 16.39 0.48
CA GLY A 482 2.89 16.70 1.48
C GLY A 482 3.75 17.90 1.06
N LEU A 483 4.47 18.50 2.02
CA LEU A 483 5.32 19.66 1.78
C LEU A 483 6.61 19.21 1.06
N ALA A 484 7.09 20.03 0.11
CA ALA A 484 8.37 19.79 -0.55
C ALA A 484 9.53 19.87 0.46
N LEU A 485 10.58 19.09 0.23
CA LEU A 485 11.80 19.16 1.03
C LEU A 485 12.45 20.55 0.87
N PRO A 486 12.77 21.25 1.98
CA PRO A 486 13.41 22.57 1.91
C PRO A 486 14.88 22.48 1.45
N SER A 487 15.54 21.33 1.66
CA SER A 487 16.93 21.10 1.22
C SER A 487 17.23 19.60 1.12
N ARG A 488 18.19 19.24 0.26
CA ARG A 488 18.78 17.89 0.20
C ARG A 488 19.75 17.61 1.35
N ASN A 489 20.26 18.64 2.03
CA ASN A 489 21.18 18.47 3.15
C ASN A 489 20.43 18.07 4.43
N ARG A 490 20.77 16.88 4.95
CA ARG A 490 20.16 16.30 6.17
C ARG A 490 20.27 17.22 7.38
N PHE A 491 21.35 17.99 7.50
CA PHE A 491 21.52 18.95 8.60
C PHE A 491 20.48 20.08 8.54
N VAL A 492 20.34 20.73 7.39
CA VAL A 492 19.36 21.81 7.18
C VAL A 492 17.94 21.31 7.38
N ARG A 493 17.68 20.09 6.93
CA ARG A 493 16.39 19.43 7.06
C ARG A 493 16.01 19.19 8.53
N GLN A 494 16.88 18.55 9.32
CA GLN A 494 16.61 18.35 10.75
C GLN A 494 16.52 19.67 11.53
N LEU A 495 17.29 20.68 11.14
CA LEU A 495 17.23 22.02 11.74
C LEU A 495 15.84 22.64 11.57
N LEU A 496 15.30 22.62 10.35
CA LEU A 496 13.99 23.19 10.03
C LEU A 496 12.83 22.35 10.58
N GLU A 497 12.94 21.02 10.52
CA GLU A 497 11.85 20.10 10.87
C GLU A 497 11.73 19.85 12.37
N SER A 498 12.84 19.68 13.11
CA SER A 498 12.78 19.30 14.53
C SER A 498 13.29 20.39 15.45
N TYR A 499 14.43 21.02 15.14
CA TYR A 499 15.09 21.92 16.11
C TYR A 499 14.45 23.30 16.22
N ILE A 500 14.12 23.98 15.11
CA ILE A 500 13.47 25.30 15.16
C ILE A 500 12.12 25.25 15.91
N PRO A 501 11.19 24.32 15.58
CA PRO A 501 9.96 24.19 16.35
C PRO A 501 10.25 23.94 17.83
N THR A 502 11.16 23.01 18.16
CA THR A 502 11.51 22.72 19.56
C THR A 502 12.02 23.95 20.30
N VAL A 503 12.91 24.73 19.69
CA VAL A 503 13.45 25.97 20.28
C VAL A 503 12.35 27.01 20.50
N LEU A 504 11.43 27.17 19.55
CA LEU A 504 10.29 28.09 19.72
C LEU A 504 9.37 27.67 20.89
N ALA A 505 9.15 26.36 21.07
CA ALA A 505 8.37 25.85 22.19
C ALA A 505 9.07 26.05 23.55
N THR A 506 10.38 25.82 23.62
CA THR A 506 11.12 25.97 24.88
C THR A 506 11.17 27.42 25.37
N PHE A 507 11.08 28.41 24.48
CA PHE A 507 10.97 29.83 24.88
C PHE A 507 9.65 30.21 25.57
N ILE A 508 8.61 29.38 25.49
CA ILE A 508 7.33 29.64 26.15
C ILE A 508 7.40 29.32 27.65
N GLU A 509 8.18 28.31 28.06
CA GLU A 509 8.29 27.88 29.45
C GLU A 509 8.76 28.99 30.41
N PRO A 510 9.85 29.74 30.12
CA PRO A 510 10.30 30.83 31.01
C PRO A 510 9.23 31.86 31.31
N VAL A 511 8.36 32.19 30.35
CA VAL A 511 7.27 33.15 30.54
C VAL A 511 6.29 32.65 31.61
N TRP A 512 5.89 31.38 31.53
CA TRP A 512 5.03 30.76 32.54
C TRP A 512 5.70 30.66 33.90
N VAL A 513 7.00 30.37 33.95
CA VAL A 513 7.77 30.31 35.21
C VAL A 513 7.83 31.67 35.89
N VAL A 514 8.04 32.76 35.14
CA VAL A 514 8.05 34.13 35.69
C VAL A 514 6.67 34.52 36.22
N ILE A 515 5.60 34.26 35.44
CA ILE A 515 4.21 34.53 35.87
C ILE A 515 3.90 33.74 37.15
N ASN A 516 4.28 32.45 37.20
CA ASN A 516 4.09 31.61 38.38
C ASN A 516 4.79 32.21 39.60
N ARG A 517 6.08 32.57 39.46
CA ARG A 517 6.86 33.16 40.55
C ARG A 517 6.21 34.45 41.09
N LEU A 518 5.75 35.33 40.21
CA LEU A 518 5.09 36.57 40.60
C LEU A 518 3.77 36.31 41.32
N LEU A 519 2.94 35.37 40.84
CA LEU A 519 1.70 34.99 41.53
C LEU A 519 1.98 34.35 42.89
N CYS A 520 2.97 33.47 43.01
CA CYS A 520 3.37 32.89 44.30
C CYS A 520 3.72 33.96 45.34
N MET A 521 4.41 35.04 44.93
CA MET A 521 4.79 36.14 45.83
C MET A 521 3.61 37.08 46.16
N LEU A 522 2.68 37.28 45.23
CA LEU A 522 1.53 38.17 45.42
C LEU A 522 0.34 37.51 46.11
N GLN A 523 0.18 36.19 46.00
CA GLN A 523 -0.98 35.45 46.54
C GLN A 523 -1.23 35.70 48.04
N PRO A 524 -0.24 35.69 48.95
CA PRO A 524 -0.46 35.99 50.36
C PRO A 524 -1.01 37.41 50.61
N PHE A 525 -0.56 38.39 49.83
CA PHE A 525 -1.00 39.77 49.94
C PHE A 525 -2.39 39.98 49.34
N GLU A 526 -2.75 39.23 48.29
CA GLU A 526 -4.09 39.24 47.71
C GLU A 526 -5.14 38.72 48.71
N GLU A 527 -4.82 37.64 49.45
CA GLU A 527 -5.66 37.13 50.54
C GLU A 527 -5.80 38.17 51.68
N LEU A 528 -4.70 38.84 52.05
CA LEU A 528 -4.74 39.91 53.06
C LEU A 528 -5.52 41.14 52.59
N ARG A 529 -5.55 41.44 51.29
CA ARG A 529 -6.28 42.58 50.73
C ARG A 529 -7.79 42.47 50.96
N HIS A 530 -8.34 41.25 50.91
CA HIS A 530 -9.76 41.01 51.14
C HIS A 530 -10.18 41.23 52.61
N GLY A 531 -9.22 41.32 53.53
CA GLY A 531 -9.46 41.46 54.97
C GLY A 531 -9.93 40.15 55.61
N HIS A 532 -9.88 40.09 56.94
CA HIS A 532 -10.34 38.93 57.72
C HIS A 532 -9.66 37.58 57.36
N ALA A 533 -8.42 37.60 56.89
CA ALA A 533 -7.70 36.40 56.44
C ALA A 533 -7.11 35.61 57.62
N PRO A 534 -7.32 34.28 57.73
CA PRO A 534 -6.66 33.44 58.72
C PRO A 534 -5.16 33.30 58.41
N ALA A 535 -4.32 33.18 59.45
CA ALA A 535 -2.86 33.06 59.31
C ALA A 535 -2.44 31.96 58.32
N ARG A 536 -3.15 30.83 58.30
CA ARG A 536 -2.90 29.69 57.40
C ARG A 536 -3.08 29.99 55.90
N ARG A 537 -3.92 30.97 55.55
CA ARG A 537 -4.14 31.38 54.14
C ARG A 537 -3.35 32.63 53.74
N SER A 538 -2.78 33.36 54.70
CA SER A 538 -2.01 34.58 54.45
C SER A 538 -0.57 34.47 54.96
N LEU A 539 -0.36 34.60 56.26
CA LEU A 539 0.97 34.79 56.87
C LEU A 539 1.90 33.58 56.75
N THR A 540 1.36 32.37 56.88
CA THR A 540 2.15 31.11 56.84
C THR A 540 2.11 30.42 55.48
N LEU A 541 1.50 31.06 54.49
CA LEU A 541 1.38 30.56 53.13
C LEU A 541 2.75 30.56 52.44
N ASP A 542 3.17 29.40 51.97
CA ASP A 542 4.49 29.21 51.35
C ASP A 542 4.36 28.64 49.94
N TYR A 543 4.48 29.51 48.94
CA TYR A 543 4.56 29.11 47.53
C TYR A 543 5.88 29.46 46.86
N ALA A 544 6.77 30.19 47.54
CA ALA A 544 8.03 30.67 46.97
C ALA A 544 9.17 29.65 47.12
N SER A 545 9.07 28.70 48.05
CA SER A 545 10.11 27.71 48.33
C SER A 545 10.14 26.49 47.40
N LEU A 546 9.07 26.30 46.61
CA LEU A 546 8.89 25.11 45.77
C LEU A 546 8.89 25.50 44.28
N PRO A 547 9.46 24.65 43.41
CA PRO A 547 9.36 24.83 41.97
C PRO A 547 7.90 24.71 41.50
N PRO A 548 7.53 25.33 40.35
CA PRO A 548 6.16 25.40 39.85
C PRO A 548 5.42 24.05 39.82
N GLN A 549 6.14 22.98 39.48
CA GLN A 549 5.60 21.63 39.34
C GLN A 549 5.14 21.07 40.70
N LEU A 550 5.85 21.41 41.79
CA LEU A 550 5.52 20.95 43.15
C LEU A 550 4.50 21.85 43.85
N THR A 551 4.32 23.11 43.40
CA THR A 551 3.31 24.01 43.97
C THR A 551 1.87 23.70 43.54
N ILE A 552 1.66 22.97 42.43
CA ILE A 552 0.33 22.60 41.91
C ILE A 552 -0.57 22.01 43.00
N TRP A 553 -0.09 20.95 43.66
CA TRP A 553 -0.87 20.23 44.68
C TRP A 553 -1.18 21.10 45.90
N LYS A 554 -0.23 21.94 46.31
CA LYS A 554 -0.38 22.83 47.46
C LYS A 554 -1.36 23.98 47.17
N ALA A 555 -1.31 24.54 45.95
CA ALA A 555 -2.24 25.57 45.48
C ALA A 555 -3.66 25.03 45.33
N LEU A 556 -3.81 23.81 44.76
CA LEU A 556 -5.11 23.16 44.57
C LEU A 556 -5.80 22.87 45.92
N ARG A 557 -5.06 22.32 46.90
CA ARG A 557 -5.59 22.06 48.25
C ARG A 557 -6.01 23.35 48.98
N SER A 558 -5.39 24.47 48.64
CA SER A 558 -5.69 25.79 49.19
C SER A 558 -6.78 26.54 48.41
N ARG A 559 -7.35 25.93 47.35
CA ARG A 559 -8.36 26.50 46.44
C ARG A 559 -7.90 27.73 45.65
N HIS A 560 -6.59 27.87 45.41
CA HIS A 560 -6.03 28.94 44.58
C HIS A 560 -5.97 28.53 43.10
N PHE A 561 -7.14 28.44 42.44
CA PHE A 561 -7.27 27.85 41.10
C PHE A 561 -6.46 28.54 39.99
N VAL A 562 -6.30 29.86 40.04
CA VAL A 562 -5.50 30.60 39.05
C VAL A 562 -4.02 30.22 39.15
N LEU A 563 -3.51 30.11 40.37
CA LEU A 563 -2.15 29.65 40.63
C LEU A 563 -1.97 28.19 40.19
N THR A 564 -2.93 27.31 40.51
CA THR A 564 -2.92 25.92 40.04
C THR A 564 -2.85 25.82 38.51
N ALA A 565 -3.64 26.62 37.79
CA ALA A 565 -3.64 26.63 36.33
C ALA A 565 -2.28 27.06 35.76
N VAL A 566 -1.70 28.15 36.28
CA VAL A 566 -0.39 28.66 35.83
C VAL A 566 0.74 27.66 36.10
N CYS A 567 0.74 27.01 37.27
CA CYS A 567 1.67 25.93 37.57
C CYS A 567 1.53 24.76 36.57
N GLY A 568 0.29 24.41 36.21
CA GLY A 568 0.01 23.40 35.18
C GLY A 568 0.55 23.79 33.80
N MET A 569 0.49 25.07 33.43
CA MET A 569 0.99 25.54 32.11
C MET A 569 2.49 25.37 31.97
N ALA A 570 3.26 25.61 33.04
CA ALA A 570 4.71 25.37 33.06
C ALA A 570 5.05 23.89 32.81
N LEU A 571 4.25 22.96 33.34
CA LEU A 571 4.43 21.53 33.07
C LEU A 571 4.08 21.18 31.61
N LEU A 572 2.97 21.72 31.08
CA LEU A 572 2.57 21.51 29.70
C LEU A 572 3.59 22.06 28.69
N ALA A 573 4.43 23.03 29.08
CA ALA A 573 5.41 23.64 28.16
C ALA A 573 6.48 22.63 27.73
N ASN A 574 6.87 21.75 28.64
CA ASN A 574 7.78 20.65 28.37
C ASN A 574 7.15 19.63 27.41
N ILE A 575 5.86 19.32 27.58
CA ILE A 575 5.12 18.42 26.67
C ILE A 575 4.96 19.05 25.28
N LEU A 576 4.72 20.37 25.21
CA LEU A 576 4.63 21.11 23.96
C LEU A 576 5.94 21.06 23.17
N ALA A 577 7.09 21.19 23.84
CA ALA A 577 8.40 21.07 23.20
C ALA A 577 8.64 19.68 22.61
N ILE A 578 8.24 18.62 23.31
CA ILE A 578 8.31 17.24 22.80
C ILE A 578 7.39 17.07 21.58
N ALA A 579 6.16 17.61 21.64
CA ALA A 579 5.22 17.53 20.53
C ALA A 579 5.75 18.23 19.27
N PHE A 580 6.41 19.38 19.42
CA PHE A 580 6.98 20.14 18.30
C PHE A 580 8.20 19.44 17.68
N SER A 581 9.02 18.75 18.48
CA SER A 581 10.20 18.01 17.98
C SER A 581 9.85 16.89 17.00
N GLY A 582 8.76 16.17 17.27
CA GLY A 582 8.29 15.06 16.43
C GLY A 582 7.17 15.43 15.43
N LEU A 583 6.84 16.71 15.30
CA LEU A 583 5.66 17.15 14.55
C LEU A 583 5.74 16.79 13.06
N PHE A 584 6.93 16.85 12.47
CA PHE A 584 7.16 16.60 11.05
C PHE A 584 7.76 15.21 10.83
N ASN A 585 7.24 14.49 9.83
CA ASN A 585 7.69 13.16 9.42
C ASN A 585 7.91 13.11 7.90
N GLU A 586 9.01 12.50 7.49
CA GLU A 586 9.32 12.27 6.08
C GLU A 586 8.68 10.97 5.58
N ARG A 587 8.06 10.98 4.40
CA ARG A 587 7.58 9.78 3.71
C ARG A 587 7.85 9.88 2.21
N ILE A 588 8.18 8.75 1.59
CA ILE A 588 8.28 8.65 0.12
C ILE A 588 6.87 8.51 -0.44
N VAL A 589 6.50 9.40 -1.36
CA VAL A 589 5.20 9.42 -2.03
C VAL A 589 5.38 9.58 -3.54
N SER A 590 4.39 9.09 -4.28
CA SER A 590 4.32 9.20 -5.73
C SER A 590 3.71 10.55 -6.14
N VAL A 591 4.47 11.38 -6.86
CA VAL A 591 4.10 12.74 -7.27
C VAL A 591 3.94 12.78 -8.80
N PRO A 592 2.75 13.17 -9.33
CA PRO A 592 2.54 13.34 -10.76
C PRO A 592 3.19 14.64 -11.26
N HIS A 593 3.98 14.54 -12.31
CA HIS A 593 4.57 15.66 -13.05
C HIS A 593 3.93 15.74 -14.44
N PRO A 594 3.40 16.90 -14.87
CA PRO A 594 2.85 17.06 -16.21
C PRO A 594 3.85 16.65 -17.30
N ALA A 595 3.39 15.86 -18.27
CA ALA A 595 4.18 15.38 -19.39
C ALA A 595 3.31 15.24 -20.64
N THR A 596 3.96 15.24 -21.80
CA THR A 596 3.32 14.98 -23.09
C THR A 596 3.80 13.64 -23.62
N PHE A 597 2.85 12.85 -24.10
CA PHE A 597 3.05 11.53 -24.68
C PHE A 597 2.71 11.54 -26.16
N VAL A 598 3.25 10.61 -26.92
CA VAL A 598 2.92 10.36 -28.32
C VAL A 598 2.06 9.11 -28.42
N GLN A 599 1.06 9.13 -29.30
CA GLN A 599 0.17 8.00 -29.53
C GLN A 599 0.51 7.29 -30.86
N PRO A 600 1.31 6.21 -30.85
CA PRO A 600 1.79 5.56 -32.07
C PRO A 600 0.67 4.90 -32.90
N TYR A 601 -0.44 4.55 -32.27
CA TYR A 601 -1.61 3.94 -32.91
C TYR A 601 -2.81 4.85 -32.79
N ARG A 602 -3.61 4.92 -33.86
CA ARG A 602 -4.92 5.56 -33.79
C ARG A 602 -5.92 4.57 -33.20
N PRO A 603 -6.98 5.04 -32.53
CA PRO A 603 -8.10 4.21 -32.11
C PRO A 603 -8.97 3.76 -33.30
N LEU A 604 -8.38 3.23 -34.37
CA LEU A 604 -9.04 2.87 -35.60
C LEU A 604 -8.64 1.45 -35.98
N PHE A 605 -9.62 0.55 -36.02
CA PHE A 605 -9.39 -0.85 -36.38
C PHE A 605 -9.18 -1.00 -37.88
N VAL A 606 -8.19 -1.81 -38.26
CA VAL A 606 -7.88 -2.14 -39.66
C VAL A 606 -9.03 -2.92 -40.32
N ASN A 607 -8.93 -3.19 -41.62
CA ASN A 607 -9.91 -4.02 -42.30
C ASN A 607 -9.74 -5.49 -41.86
N ILE A 608 -10.77 -6.07 -41.23
CA ILE A 608 -10.75 -7.42 -40.67
C ILE A 608 -11.80 -8.26 -41.38
N ASN A 609 -11.40 -9.45 -41.83
CA ASN A 609 -12.30 -10.45 -42.36
C ASN A 609 -12.79 -11.31 -41.19
N GLY A 610 -14.00 -11.02 -40.70
CA GLY A 610 -14.59 -11.67 -39.53
C GLY A 610 -14.80 -13.18 -39.65
N SER A 611 -14.55 -13.78 -40.81
CA SER A 611 -14.65 -15.24 -41.01
C SER A 611 -13.30 -15.98 -40.91
N VAL A 612 -12.17 -15.27 -40.82
CA VAL A 612 -10.82 -15.88 -40.78
C VAL A 612 -10.38 -16.05 -39.32
N GLY A 613 -10.01 -17.29 -38.96
CA GLY A 613 -9.63 -17.66 -37.59
C GLY A 613 -8.96 -19.04 -37.48
N PRO A 614 -8.79 -19.57 -36.26
CA PRO A 614 -7.99 -20.78 -35.98
C PRO A 614 -8.33 -22.07 -36.72
N ASP A 615 -9.54 -22.22 -37.25
CA ASP A 615 -9.96 -23.41 -38.01
C ASP A 615 -9.96 -23.17 -39.55
N THR A 616 -9.69 -21.94 -40.00
CA THR A 616 -9.53 -21.65 -41.42
C THR A 616 -8.07 -21.84 -41.84
N ARG A 617 -7.82 -22.74 -42.78
CA ARG A 617 -6.47 -23.07 -43.26
C ARG A 617 -5.91 -22.05 -44.26
N ASP A 618 -6.75 -21.15 -44.76
CA ASP A 618 -6.40 -20.19 -45.81
C ASP A 618 -6.55 -18.74 -45.34
N GLY A 619 -5.53 -17.93 -45.58
CA GLY A 619 -5.54 -16.47 -45.35
C GLY A 619 -5.04 -16.01 -43.98
N THR A 620 -4.66 -14.74 -43.89
CA THR A 620 -4.38 -14.01 -42.64
C THR A 620 -5.30 -12.81 -42.58
N SER A 621 -5.84 -12.49 -41.40
CA SER A 621 -6.70 -11.32 -41.23
C SER A 621 -6.79 -10.87 -39.79
N GLY A 622 -6.68 -9.56 -39.55
CA GLY A 622 -6.81 -8.98 -38.22
C GLY A 622 -5.90 -9.65 -37.19
N ALA A 623 -6.51 -10.28 -36.19
CA ALA A 623 -5.81 -10.96 -35.10
C ALA A 623 -5.17 -12.30 -35.53
N PHE A 624 -5.71 -12.98 -36.55
CA PHE A 624 -5.25 -14.30 -36.96
C PHE A 624 -4.05 -14.27 -37.91
N THR A 625 -2.93 -14.82 -37.45
CA THR A 625 -1.70 -14.98 -38.25
C THR A 625 -1.26 -16.43 -38.41
N GLY A 626 -2.04 -17.40 -37.94
CA GLY A 626 -1.74 -18.83 -37.97
C GLY A 626 -1.76 -19.46 -36.57
N GLY A 627 -1.97 -20.78 -36.52
CA GLY A 627 -2.03 -21.55 -35.28
C GLY A 627 -3.44 -21.94 -34.82
N LYS A 628 -3.56 -22.52 -33.63
CA LYS A 628 -4.85 -23.04 -33.09
C LYS A 628 -5.62 -22.05 -32.20
N GLY A 629 -5.17 -20.80 -32.08
CA GLY A 629 -5.85 -19.74 -31.34
C GLY A 629 -6.10 -20.07 -29.87
N GLN A 630 -5.10 -20.62 -29.20
CA GLN A 630 -5.18 -21.03 -27.78
C GLN A 630 -4.51 -20.01 -26.84
N SER A 631 -3.83 -19.01 -27.38
CA SER A 631 -2.95 -18.11 -26.62
C SER A 631 -3.68 -17.33 -25.55
N GLN A 632 -4.88 -16.81 -25.84
CA GLN A 632 -5.70 -16.09 -24.87
C GLN A 632 -6.09 -16.96 -23.66
N PHE A 633 -6.31 -18.27 -23.85
CA PHE A 633 -6.68 -19.18 -22.77
C PHE A 633 -5.48 -19.48 -21.89
N TYR A 634 -4.30 -19.70 -22.47
CA TYR A 634 -3.07 -19.90 -21.71
C TYR A 634 -2.64 -18.63 -20.93
N LEU A 635 -2.79 -17.44 -21.53
CA LEU A 635 -2.58 -16.15 -20.87
C LEU A 635 -3.55 -15.95 -19.70
N ALA A 636 -4.84 -16.21 -19.93
CA ALA A 636 -5.88 -16.12 -18.91
C ALA A 636 -5.62 -17.10 -17.74
N MET A 637 -5.36 -18.37 -18.05
CA MET A 637 -5.03 -19.39 -17.07
C MET A 637 -3.81 -18.98 -16.25
N SER A 638 -2.72 -18.57 -16.92
CA SER A 638 -1.48 -18.17 -16.25
C SER A 638 -1.67 -16.99 -15.30
N ASN A 639 -2.47 -15.99 -15.68
CA ASN A 639 -2.79 -14.87 -14.80
C ASN A 639 -3.60 -15.34 -13.58
N LEU A 640 -4.64 -16.14 -13.79
CA LEU A 640 -5.54 -16.58 -12.71
C LEU A 640 -4.90 -17.59 -11.75
N THR A 641 -4.02 -18.48 -12.23
CA THR A 641 -3.41 -19.53 -11.40
C THR A 641 -2.06 -19.13 -10.82
N SER A 642 -1.27 -18.32 -11.54
CA SER A 642 0.13 -18.02 -11.19
C SER A 642 0.42 -16.54 -11.01
N GLY A 643 -0.58 -15.67 -11.19
CA GLY A 643 -0.43 -14.22 -11.01
C GLY A 643 0.48 -13.55 -12.05
N SER A 644 0.66 -14.15 -13.23
CA SER A 644 1.45 -13.52 -14.32
C SER A 644 0.79 -12.24 -14.80
N LYS A 645 1.56 -11.27 -15.29
CA LYS A 645 0.99 -10.04 -15.86
C LYS A 645 0.15 -10.35 -17.11
N LEU A 646 -0.93 -9.58 -17.30
CA LEU A 646 -1.68 -9.56 -18.56
C LEU A 646 -0.85 -8.91 -19.68
N PRO A 647 -1.21 -9.08 -20.97
CA PRO A 647 -0.55 -8.39 -22.06
C PRO A 647 -0.44 -6.88 -21.80
N PRO A 648 0.62 -6.21 -22.29
CA PRO A 648 0.73 -4.75 -22.21
C PRO A 648 -0.56 -4.06 -22.69
N TRP A 649 -0.86 -2.91 -22.10
CA TRP A 649 -2.04 -2.11 -22.41
C TRP A 649 -3.37 -2.83 -22.20
N THR A 650 -3.42 -3.83 -21.33
CA THR A 650 -4.61 -4.63 -21.09
C THR A 650 -4.86 -4.81 -19.60
N ASP A 651 -6.12 -4.71 -19.19
CA ASP A 651 -6.59 -5.12 -17.87
C ASP A 651 -7.64 -6.24 -17.98
N GLY A 652 -8.31 -6.57 -16.87
CA GLY A 652 -9.29 -7.66 -16.84
C GLY A 652 -10.61 -7.40 -17.60
N LYS A 653 -10.78 -6.26 -18.27
CA LYS A 653 -12.02 -5.91 -19.01
C LYS A 653 -11.77 -5.16 -20.32
N PHE A 654 -10.68 -4.41 -20.43
CA PHE A 654 -10.40 -3.53 -21.54
C PHE A 654 -8.95 -3.63 -22.01
N ALA A 655 -8.76 -3.44 -23.31
CA ALA A 655 -7.49 -3.09 -23.91
C ALA A 655 -7.46 -1.58 -24.19
N TYR A 656 -6.30 -0.97 -24.04
CA TYR A 656 -6.07 0.48 -24.08
C TYR A 656 -5.20 0.84 -25.28
N VAL A 657 -5.49 1.95 -25.93
CA VAL A 657 -4.64 2.41 -27.05
C VAL A 657 -3.27 2.85 -26.49
N PRO A 658 -2.15 2.26 -26.97
CA PRO A 658 -0.82 2.55 -26.44
C PRO A 658 -0.40 4.01 -26.59
N PHE A 659 0.38 4.50 -25.63
CA PHE A 659 1.09 5.78 -25.69
C PHE A 659 2.51 5.67 -25.12
N SER A 660 3.44 6.50 -25.57
CA SER A 660 4.83 6.48 -25.11
C SER A 660 5.38 7.90 -24.94
N GLN A 661 6.51 8.05 -24.25
CA GLN A 661 7.17 9.34 -24.09
C GLN A 661 8.44 9.38 -24.94
N GLU A 662 8.64 10.47 -25.69
CA GLU A 662 9.90 10.74 -26.40
C GLU A 662 10.60 11.98 -25.81
N PRO A 663 11.89 11.89 -25.43
CA PRO A 663 12.73 10.69 -25.38
C PRO A 663 12.32 9.74 -24.24
N LEU A 664 12.58 8.43 -24.43
CA LEU A 664 12.32 7.37 -23.45
C LEU A 664 13.03 7.68 -22.13
N LEU A 665 12.27 8.10 -21.11
CA LEU A 665 12.77 8.24 -19.75
C LEU A 665 13.07 6.87 -19.13
N ASP A 666 13.88 6.90 -18.07
CA ASP A 666 14.38 5.73 -17.35
C ASP A 666 13.28 4.70 -17.00
N SER A 667 13.61 3.40 -16.98
CA SER A 667 12.63 2.30 -16.90
C SER A 667 11.78 2.26 -15.62
N SER A 668 12.14 3.07 -14.61
CA SER A 668 11.49 3.14 -13.30
C SER A 668 10.26 4.06 -13.22
N HIS A 669 9.98 4.83 -14.27
CA HIS A 669 8.87 5.78 -14.29
C HIS A 669 7.54 5.10 -14.62
N HIS A 670 6.48 5.55 -13.96
CA HIS A 670 5.11 5.16 -14.30
C HIS A 670 4.43 6.34 -15.01
N PHE A 671 3.59 6.05 -15.99
CA PHE A 671 2.94 7.04 -16.82
C PHE A 671 1.44 7.00 -16.60
N ARG A 672 0.82 8.16 -16.37
CA ARG A 672 -0.63 8.30 -16.26
C ARG A 672 -1.15 9.20 -17.37
N ALA A 673 -2.06 8.71 -18.20
CA ALA A 673 -2.73 9.52 -19.21
C ALA A 673 -4.12 8.97 -19.53
N GLN A 674 -4.97 9.84 -20.07
CA GLN A 674 -6.30 9.45 -20.52
C GLN A 674 -6.23 8.89 -21.94
N THR A 675 -6.45 7.60 -22.11
CA THR A 675 -6.43 6.93 -23.43
C THR A 675 -7.76 6.24 -23.70
N ARG A 676 -7.99 5.89 -24.97
CA ARG A 676 -9.20 5.15 -25.35
C ARG A 676 -9.07 3.70 -24.95
N ALA A 677 -10.12 3.17 -24.35
CA ALA A 677 -10.26 1.75 -24.03
C ALA A 677 -11.29 1.10 -24.97
N VAL A 678 -11.08 -0.18 -25.25
CA VAL A 678 -11.96 -1.04 -26.03
C VAL A 678 -12.11 -2.37 -25.30
N GLY A 679 -13.34 -2.86 -25.19
CA GLY A 679 -13.64 -4.15 -24.58
C GLY A 679 -14.99 -4.68 -25.04
N SER A 680 -15.43 -5.78 -24.43
CA SER A 680 -16.72 -6.39 -24.71
C SER A 680 -17.48 -6.70 -23.43
N ARG A 681 -18.81 -6.52 -23.49
CA ARG A 681 -19.78 -7.12 -22.55
C ARG A 681 -20.60 -8.16 -23.29
N LEU A 682 -21.12 -9.14 -22.56
CA LEU A 682 -22.02 -10.16 -23.09
C LEU A 682 -23.47 -9.85 -22.66
N ASP A 683 -24.39 -9.76 -23.61
CA ASP A 683 -25.82 -9.59 -23.36
C ASP A 683 -26.52 -10.93 -23.62
N CYS A 684 -27.08 -11.54 -22.58
CA CYS A 684 -27.66 -12.88 -22.64
C CYS A 684 -29.17 -12.90 -22.44
N VAL A 685 -29.85 -13.87 -23.05
CA VAL A 685 -31.26 -14.19 -22.87
C VAL A 685 -31.44 -15.67 -22.50
N PRO A 686 -32.43 -16.02 -21.65
CA PRO A 686 -32.72 -17.41 -21.34
C PRO A 686 -33.40 -18.09 -22.53
N LEU A 687 -32.96 -19.30 -22.89
CA LEU A 687 -33.57 -20.11 -23.95
C LEU A 687 -34.51 -21.13 -23.31
N ILE A 688 -35.82 -20.94 -23.49
CA ILE A 688 -36.87 -21.73 -22.83
C ILE A 688 -37.73 -22.41 -23.91
N GLN A 689 -37.89 -23.73 -23.80
CA GLN A 689 -38.70 -24.49 -24.75
C GLN A 689 -40.13 -23.96 -24.85
N GLY A 690 -40.60 -23.76 -26.09
CA GLY A 690 -41.96 -23.27 -26.37
C GLY A 690 -42.14 -21.76 -26.24
N THR A 691 -41.06 -21.00 -26.02
CA THR A 691 -41.08 -19.52 -26.05
C THR A 691 -40.48 -18.98 -27.36
N ALA A 692 -40.46 -17.66 -27.54
CA ALA A 692 -39.87 -17.02 -28.73
C ALA A 692 -38.34 -17.19 -28.81
N ASP A 693 -37.69 -17.26 -27.65
CA ASP A 693 -36.27 -17.58 -27.50
C ASP A 693 -36.16 -19.03 -27.00
N THR A 694 -36.02 -19.98 -27.92
CA THR A 694 -36.14 -21.43 -27.63
C THR A 694 -34.97 -22.21 -28.18
N TYR A 695 -34.77 -23.41 -27.65
CA TYR A 695 -33.88 -24.41 -28.23
C TYR A 695 -34.67 -25.65 -28.63
N SER A 696 -34.17 -26.36 -29.63
CA SER A 696 -34.67 -27.66 -30.07
C SER A 696 -33.49 -28.59 -30.26
N TYR A 697 -33.72 -29.88 -30.00
CA TYR A 697 -32.70 -30.92 -30.07
C TYR A 697 -33.29 -32.14 -30.76
N SER A 698 -32.58 -32.66 -31.75
CA SER A 698 -32.95 -33.88 -32.47
C SER A 698 -31.77 -34.85 -32.50
N ILE A 699 -32.05 -36.12 -32.21
CA ILE A 699 -31.14 -37.26 -32.39
C ILE A 699 -31.59 -38.01 -33.63
N ASP A 700 -30.69 -38.26 -34.58
CA ASP A 700 -30.97 -39.07 -35.77
C ASP A 700 -31.15 -40.57 -35.42
N GLU A 701 -31.91 -41.32 -36.22
CA GLU A 701 -32.27 -42.74 -35.98
C GLU A 701 -31.04 -43.67 -35.91
N ASP A 702 -29.95 -43.29 -36.59
CA ASP A 702 -28.67 -44.02 -36.60
C ASP A 702 -27.75 -43.67 -35.43
N LEU A 703 -28.13 -42.73 -34.54
CA LEU A 703 -27.33 -42.26 -33.38
C LEU A 703 -26.00 -41.58 -33.76
N ILE A 704 -25.89 -41.09 -35.00
CA ILE A 704 -24.67 -40.51 -35.57
C ILE A 704 -24.67 -38.98 -35.50
N ASP A 705 -25.83 -38.34 -35.69
CA ASP A 705 -25.98 -36.88 -35.75
C ASP A 705 -26.91 -36.35 -34.66
N ASN A 706 -26.36 -35.51 -33.79
CA ASN A 706 -27.10 -34.72 -32.81
C ASN A 706 -27.14 -33.28 -33.29
N ASN A 707 -28.34 -32.75 -33.52
CA ASN A 707 -28.49 -31.37 -33.99
C ASN A 707 -29.20 -30.54 -32.93
N PHE A 708 -28.56 -29.44 -32.51
CA PHE A 708 -29.18 -28.41 -31.70
C PHE A 708 -29.52 -27.22 -32.60
N THR A 709 -30.77 -26.78 -32.58
CA THR A 709 -31.17 -25.55 -33.25
C THR A 709 -31.70 -24.57 -32.21
N PHE A 710 -31.16 -23.36 -32.25
CA PHE A 710 -31.50 -22.27 -31.34
C PHE A 710 -32.28 -21.20 -32.11
N THR A 711 -33.47 -20.86 -31.63
CA THR A 711 -34.28 -19.77 -32.18
C THR A 711 -34.19 -18.60 -31.24
N MET A 712 -33.81 -17.44 -31.75
CA MET A 712 -33.62 -16.22 -30.96
C MET A 712 -34.17 -14.99 -31.65
N ARG A 713 -34.68 -14.05 -30.84
CA ARG A 713 -35.22 -12.79 -31.33
C ARG A 713 -34.11 -11.75 -31.57
N ARG A 714 -34.16 -11.13 -32.75
CA ARG A 714 -33.34 -10.00 -33.17
C ARG A 714 -33.89 -8.68 -32.64
N GLU A 715 -33.07 -7.62 -32.75
CA GLU A 715 -33.45 -6.27 -32.32
C GLU A 715 -34.66 -5.71 -33.08
N ASP A 716 -34.85 -6.12 -34.33
CA ASP A 716 -36.01 -5.76 -35.17
C ASP A 716 -37.30 -6.52 -34.80
N GLY A 717 -37.23 -7.41 -33.80
CA GLY A 717 -38.35 -8.23 -33.34
C GLY A 717 -38.58 -9.51 -34.14
N SER A 718 -37.84 -9.77 -35.22
CA SER A 718 -37.88 -11.03 -35.96
C SER A 718 -37.13 -12.14 -35.21
N SER A 719 -37.51 -13.41 -35.40
CA SER A 719 -36.79 -14.56 -34.86
C SER A 719 -35.93 -15.21 -35.93
N THR A 720 -34.69 -15.55 -35.59
CA THR A 720 -33.76 -16.26 -36.48
C THR A 720 -33.41 -17.61 -35.88
N ASN A 721 -33.43 -18.64 -36.73
CA ASN A 721 -32.98 -19.98 -36.38
C ASN A 721 -31.49 -20.10 -36.68
N CYS A 722 -30.72 -20.52 -35.67
CA CYS A 722 -29.30 -20.75 -35.76
C CYS A 722 -29.00 -22.20 -35.35
N ASP A 723 -28.40 -22.96 -36.24
CA ASP A 723 -28.00 -24.33 -35.99
C ASP A 723 -26.66 -24.37 -35.27
N ALA A 724 -26.51 -25.30 -34.33
CA ALA A 724 -25.23 -25.55 -33.69
C ALA A 724 -24.24 -26.18 -34.67
N VAL A 725 -22.98 -25.78 -34.57
CA VAL A 725 -21.87 -26.33 -35.37
C VAL A 725 -21.04 -27.24 -34.49
N GLY A 726 -20.80 -28.47 -34.94
CA GLY A 726 -19.86 -29.39 -34.28
C GLY A 726 -20.48 -30.31 -33.24
N VAL A 727 -21.81 -30.45 -33.18
CA VAL A 727 -22.48 -31.32 -32.18
C VAL A 727 -22.54 -32.80 -32.61
N GLY A 728 -21.94 -33.20 -33.74
CA GLY A 728 -21.64 -34.60 -34.05
C GLY A 728 -21.33 -34.88 -35.53
N THR A 729 -20.23 -35.62 -35.80
CA THR A 729 -20.07 -36.62 -36.88
C THR A 729 -18.86 -37.55 -36.60
N ARG A 730 -18.70 -38.04 -35.36
CA ARG A 730 -17.87 -39.22 -34.95
C ARG A 730 -18.15 -39.53 -33.47
N ASN A 731 -19.18 -40.34 -33.21
CA ASN A 731 -19.40 -41.22 -32.04
C ASN A 731 -19.19 -40.75 -30.57
N GLU A 732 -18.91 -39.48 -30.23
CA GLU A 732 -18.56 -39.17 -28.82
C GLU A 732 -19.73 -38.75 -27.90
N ILE A 733 -20.83 -38.20 -28.43
CA ILE A 733 -22.04 -37.95 -27.60
C ILE A 733 -22.86 -39.24 -27.42
N THR A 734 -22.66 -40.23 -28.31
CA THR A 734 -23.34 -41.53 -28.28
C THR A 734 -22.39 -42.64 -27.84
N ILE A 735 -22.45 -42.96 -26.54
CA ILE A 735 -22.31 -44.35 -26.02
C ILE A 735 -20.97 -45.06 -26.36
N THR A 736 -19.86 -44.34 -26.57
CA THR A 736 -18.50 -44.92 -26.47
C THR A 736 -17.74 -44.37 -25.27
N MET A 737 -18.46 -43.99 -24.21
CA MET A 737 -17.87 -43.61 -22.93
C MET A 737 -17.49 -44.89 -22.18
N ASP A 738 -16.25 -45.31 -22.30
CA ASP A 738 -15.71 -46.41 -21.52
C ASP A 738 -14.64 -45.88 -20.55
N PRO A 739 -14.88 -45.88 -19.23
CA PRO A 739 -16.11 -46.29 -18.54
C PRO A 739 -17.20 -45.20 -18.53
N CYS A 740 -18.47 -45.62 -18.58
CA CYS A 740 -19.62 -44.72 -18.48
C CYS A 740 -19.68 -44.03 -17.11
N PRO A 741 -20.04 -42.73 -17.02
CA PRO A 741 -20.21 -42.07 -15.74
C PRO A 741 -21.33 -42.73 -14.93
N ALA A 742 -20.97 -43.37 -13.82
CA ALA A 742 -21.92 -43.96 -12.89
C ALA A 742 -22.40 -42.91 -11.88
N GLY A 743 -23.71 -42.88 -11.60
CA GLY A 743 -24.32 -41.94 -10.64
C GLY A 743 -24.70 -40.57 -11.24
N PRO A 744 -24.76 -39.50 -10.42
CA PRO A 744 -25.07 -38.15 -10.91
C PRO A 744 -24.07 -37.70 -11.98
N ALA A 745 -24.59 -37.21 -13.10
CA ALA A 745 -23.79 -36.78 -14.24
C ALA A 745 -24.16 -35.36 -14.70
N GLY A 746 -23.16 -34.63 -15.20
CA GLY A 746 -23.25 -33.29 -15.74
C GLY A 746 -22.83 -33.26 -17.21
N LEU A 747 -23.37 -32.28 -17.94
CA LEU A 747 -22.97 -31.97 -19.30
C LEU A 747 -22.98 -30.45 -19.51
N GLU A 748 -21.85 -29.93 -19.99
CA GLU A 748 -21.58 -28.53 -20.24
C GLU A 748 -21.39 -28.31 -21.74
N LEU A 749 -22.14 -27.37 -22.29
CA LEU A 749 -22.19 -27.07 -23.70
C LEU A 749 -21.84 -25.61 -23.92
N LEU A 750 -20.84 -25.36 -24.76
CA LEU A 750 -20.54 -24.04 -25.31
C LEU A 750 -20.45 -24.19 -26.83
N LEU A 751 -21.52 -23.79 -27.51
CA LEU A 751 -21.78 -24.15 -28.89
C LEU A 751 -21.67 -22.93 -29.81
N ARG A 752 -20.95 -23.13 -30.91
CA ARG A 752 -20.95 -22.20 -32.04
C ARG A 752 -22.29 -22.35 -32.76
N THR A 753 -22.87 -21.24 -33.21
CA THR A 753 -24.03 -21.29 -34.09
C THR A 753 -23.71 -20.83 -35.50
N ARG A 754 -24.45 -21.35 -36.49
CA ARG A 754 -24.43 -20.95 -37.90
C ARG A 754 -25.85 -20.77 -38.39
N ALA A 755 -26.03 -19.95 -39.41
CA ALA A 755 -27.32 -19.86 -40.06
C ALA A 755 -27.59 -21.10 -40.95
N PRO A 756 -28.85 -21.51 -41.09
CA PRO A 756 -29.23 -22.64 -41.95
C PRO A 756 -28.96 -22.35 -43.44
N PRO A 757 -28.86 -23.40 -44.29
CA PRO A 757 -28.71 -23.23 -45.73
C PRO A 757 -29.83 -22.37 -46.32
N GLY A 758 -29.48 -21.35 -47.11
CA GLY A 758 -30.45 -20.44 -47.72
C GLY A 758 -30.83 -19.20 -46.89
N ALA A 759 -30.27 -19.05 -45.67
CA ALA A 759 -30.45 -17.85 -44.86
C ALA A 759 -29.86 -16.59 -45.51
N THR A 760 -30.44 -15.43 -45.19
CA THR A 760 -29.99 -14.09 -45.60
C THR A 760 -28.65 -13.72 -44.97
N ASP A 761 -27.94 -12.75 -45.55
CA ASP A 761 -26.65 -12.31 -44.99
C ASP A 761 -26.78 -11.71 -43.58
N ALA A 762 -27.89 -11.03 -43.29
CA ALA A 762 -28.17 -10.52 -41.95
C ALA A 762 -28.35 -11.67 -40.91
N GLU A 763 -29.03 -12.76 -41.30
CA GLU A 763 -29.16 -13.94 -40.44
C GLU A 763 -27.84 -14.68 -40.27
N ARG A 764 -27.01 -14.75 -41.32
CA ARG A 764 -25.65 -15.32 -41.26
C ARG A 764 -24.74 -14.53 -40.32
N VAL A 765 -24.78 -13.21 -40.38
CA VAL A 765 -24.04 -12.34 -39.45
C VAL A 765 -24.54 -12.58 -38.03
N PHE A 766 -25.86 -12.53 -37.83
CA PHE A 766 -26.47 -12.74 -36.52
C PHE A 766 -26.06 -14.08 -35.89
N CYS A 767 -26.27 -15.21 -36.57
CA CYS A 767 -25.91 -16.51 -35.99
C CYS A 767 -24.41 -16.66 -35.73
N ASN A 768 -23.54 -16.16 -36.62
CA ASN A 768 -22.10 -16.20 -36.36
C ASN A 768 -21.66 -15.33 -35.17
N GLU A 769 -22.47 -14.32 -34.79
CA GLU A 769 -22.28 -13.50 -33.59
C GLU A 769 -22.85 -14.11 -32.29
N MET A 770 -23.57 -15.22 -32.38
CA MET A 770 -24.25 -15.79 -31.22
C MET A 770 -23.44 -16.88 -30.54
N ILE A 771 -23.41 -16.82 -29.21
CA ILE A 771 -22.89 -17.88 -28.33
C ILE A 771 -24.10 -18.58 -27.71
N ALA A 772 -24.25 -19.89 -27.95
CA ALA A 772 -25.24 -20.70 -27.26
C ALA A 772 -24.53 -21.54 -26.19
N ALA A 773 -24.98 -21.46 -24.93
CA ALA A 773 -24.42 -22.23 -23.84
C ALA A 773 -25.50 -23.01 -23.09
N GLY A 774 -25.15 -24.18 -22.56
CA GLY A 774 -26.06 -25.08 -21.87
C GLY A 774 -25.40 -25.83 -20.73
N TRP A 775 -26.13 -26.02 -19.63
CA TRP A 775 -25.72 -26.86 -18.50
C TRP A 775 -26.83 -27.84 -18.19
N VAL A 776 -26.54 -29.13 -18.27
CA VAL A 776 -27.51 -30.22 -18.07
C VAL A 776 -27.09 -31.07 -16.88
N ARG A 777 -28.06 -31.51 -16.07
CA ARG A 777 -27.85 -32.38 -14.90
C ARG A 777 -28.72 -33.62 -14.99
N ASN A 778 -28.13 -34.79 -14.74
CA ASN A 778 -28.81 -36.07 -14.65
C ASN A 778 -28.50 -36.75 -13.30
N PRO A 779 -29.46 -36.85 -12.36
CA PRO A 779 -29.25 -37.49 -11.06
C PRO A 779 -29.32 -39.03 -11.09
N GLY A 780 -29.64 -39.67 -12.23
CA GLY A 780 -29.62 -41.12 -12.43
C GLY A 780 -30.88 -41.73 -13.08
N PRO A 781 -30.86 -43.03 -13.49
CA PRO A 781 -29.69 -43.94 -13.51
C PRO A 781 -28.77 -43.66 -14.72
N ASP A 782 -27.61 -44.33 -14.75
CA ASP A 782 -26.48 -44.15 -15.68
C ASP A 782 -26.88 -43.65 -17.08
N VAL A 783 -26.23 -42.56 -17.51
CA VAL A 783 -26.53 -41.85 -18.75
C VAL A 783 -26.52 -42.81 -19.96
N CYS A 784 -25.59 -43.76 -19.98
CA CYS A 784 -25.41 -44.71 -21.08
C CYS A 784 -26.39 -45.90 -21.06
N VAL A 785 -27.19 -46.06 -20.00
CA VAL A 785 -28.19 -47.13 -19.87
C VAL A 785 -29.59 -46.66 -20.33
N GLN A 786 -29.76 -45.36 -20.57
CA GLN A 786 -31.04 -44.79 -21.02
C GLN A 786 -31.29 -45.01 -22.52
N ASN A 787 -32.55 -45.31 -22.85
CA ASN A 787 -33.08 -45.62 -24.19
C ASN A 787 -32.68 -44.59 -25.26
N ARG A 788 -32.67 -45.04 -26.52
CA ARG A 788 -32.47 -44.27 -27.78
C ARG A 788 -33.33 -42.98 -27.94
N ASN A 789 -34.26 -42.71 -27.03
CA ASN A 789 -35.15 -41.55 -26.99
C ASN A 789 -34.95 -40.66 -25.75
N ALA A 790 -33.77 -40.70 -25.10
CA ALA A 790 -33.48 -39.85 -23.95
C ALA A 790 -33.55 -38.36 -24.35
N THR A 791 -34.53 -37.64 -23.80
CA THR A 791 -34.71 -36.19 -24.00
C THR A 791 -34.03 -35.43 -22.87
N ILE A 792 -33.44 -34.28 -23.17
CA ILE A 792 -32.89 -33.37 -22.16
C ILE A 792 -34.06 -32.81 -21.35
N ASP A 793 -34.10 -33.12 -20.05
CA ASP A 793 -35.13 -32.61 -19.13
C ASP A 793 -35.00 -31.08 -18.95
N PRO A 794 -35.97 -30.29 -19.43
CA PRO A 794 -35.92 -28.83 -19.31
C PRO A 794 -35.87 -28.35 -17.85
N ALA A 795 -36.42 -29.11 -16.90
CA ALA A 795 -36.42 -28.74 -15.48
C ALA A 795 -35.04 -28.90 -14.81
N ARG A 796 -34.11 -29.60 -15.47
CA ARG A 796 -32.76 -29.89 -14.99
C ARG A 796 -31.70 -29.40 -15.97
N SER A 797 -32.06 -28.44 -16.80
CA SER A 797 -31.17 -27.83 -17.77
C SER A 797 -31.34 -26.33 -17.80
N THR A 798 -30.24 -25.63 -18.04
CA THR A 798 -30.24 -24.18 -18.27
C THR A 798 -29.55 -23.90 -19.59
N PHE A 799 -30.27 -23.30 -20.52
CA PHE A 799 -29.74 -22.86 -21.81
C PHE A 799 -29.84 -21.34 -21.93
N ILE A 800 -28.78 -20.73 -22.47
CA ILE A 800 -28.69 -19.28 -22.66
C ILE A 800 -28.15 -18.96 -24.05
N GLY A 801 -28.68 -17.90 -24.64
CA GLY A 801 -28.20 -17.31 -25.90
C GLY A 801 -27.59 -15.95 -25.62
N CYS A 802 -26.34 -15.76 -25.99
CA CYS A 802 -25.54 -14.60 -25.60
C CYS A 802 -24.90 -13.90 -26.79
N ARG A 803 -25.09 -12.57 -26.87
CA ARG A 803 -24.51 -11.72 -27.93
C ARG A 803 -23.47 -10.76 -27.35
N PRO A 804 -22.24 -10.73 -27.87
CA PRO A 804 -21.26 -9.74 -27.47
C PRO A 804 -21.64 -8.32 -27.94
N ARG A 805 -21.39 -7.33 -27.09
CA ARG A 805 -21.46 -5.90 -27.40
C ARG A 805 -20.11 -5.27 -27.14
N LEU A 806 -19.61 -4.51 -28.12
CA LEU A 806 -18.38 -3.75 -27.94
C LEU A 806 -18.66 -2.50 -27.09
N LEU A 807 -17.68 -2.18 -26.25
CA LEU A 807 -17.68 -0.99 -25.41
C LEU A 807 -16.41 -0.19 -25.73
N THR A 808 -16.58 1.10 -26.02
CA THR A 808 -15.46 2.03 -26.17
C THR A 808 -15.72 3.33 -25.42
N GLY A 809 -14.66 3.90 -24.85
CA GLY A 809 -14.68 5.20 -24.18
C GLY A 809 -13.27 5.59 -23.74
N LEU A 810 -13.15 6.68 -23.00
CA LEU A 810 -11.88 7.18 -22.47
C LEU A 810 -11.69 6.72 -21.02
N ALA A 811 -10.49 6.26 -20.69
CA ALA A 811 -10.13 5.85 -19.33
C ALA A 811 -8.79 6.47 -18.94
N ASP A 812 -8.66 6.83 -17.67
CA ASP A 812 -7.42 7.37 -17.11
C ASP A 812 -6.57 6.20 -16.60
N VAL A 813 -5.44 5.93 -17.26
CA VAL A 813 -4.68 4.69 -17.07
C VAL A 813 -3.28 5.00 -16.55
N LEU A 814 -2.87 4.28 -15.50
CA LEU A 814 -1.51 4.24 -14.99
C LEU A 814 -0.79 3.00 -15.51
N VAL A 815 0.26 3.19 -16.30
CA VAL A 815 1.08 2.12 -16.90
C VAL A 815 2.54 2.22 -16.46
N ASP A 816 3.24 1.10 -16.48
CA ASP A 816 4.70 1.08 -16.37
C ASP A 816 5.37 1.40 -17.71
N SER A 817 6.70 1.47 -17.72
CA SER A 817 7.49 1.76 -18.92
C SER A 817 7.37 0.73 -20.04
N SER A 818 6.90 -0.48 -19.73
CA SER A 818 6.64 -1.55 -20.70
C SER A 818 5.17 -1.63 -21.12
N GLY A 819 4.33 -0.69 -20.66
CA GLY A 819 2.91 -0.62 -20.98
C GLY A 819 2.01 -1.50 -20.11
N TYR A 820 2.52 -2.17 -19.06
CA TYR A 820 1.65 -2.95 -18.18
C TYR A 820 0.80 -2.05 -17.29
N VAL A 821 -0.51 -2.25 -17.36
CA VAL A 821 -1.50 -1.49 -16.58
C VAL A 821 -1.37 -1.82 -15.09
N GLN A 822 -1.18 -0.78 -14.27
CA GLN A 822 -1.14 -0.87 -12.81
C GLN A 822 -2.48 -0.48 -12.19
N GLU A 823 -3.12 0.54 -12.74
CA GLU A 823 -4.41 1.06 -12.29
C GLU A 823 -5.14 1.68 -13.48
N ALA A 824 -6.44 1.46 -13.59
CA ALA A 824 -7.28 2.11 -14.59
C ALA A 824 -8.54 2.70 -13.94
N GLY A 825 -8.84 3.95 -14.26
CA GLY A 825 -10.07 4.63 -13.85
C GLY A 825 -11.31 4.11 -14.59
N PRO A 826 -12.52 4.51 -14.16
CA PRO A 826 -13.74 4.15 -14.87
C PRO A 826 -13.78 4.75 -16.28
N LEU A 827 -14.54 4.11 -17.16
CA LEU A 827 -14.79 4.62 -18.50
C LEU A 827 -15.66 5.90 -18.46
N HIS A 828 -15.20 6.90 -19.19
CA HIS A 828 -15.89 8.16 -19.46
C HIS A 828 -16.18 8.29 -20.96
N ASN A 829 -17.18 9.10 -21.32
CA ASN A 829 -17.56 9.35 -22.72
C ASN A 829 -17.80 8.07 -23.53
N VAL A 830 -18.51 7.11 -22.92
CA VAL A 830 -18.89 5.86 -23.60
C VAL A 830 -19.76 6.22 -24.80
N THR A 831 -19.38 5.75 -25.98
CA THR A 831 -20.04 6.07 -27.25
C THR A 831 -20.61 4.79 -27.87
N GLU A 832 -21.86 4.85 -28.35
CA GLU A 832 -22.52 3.73 -29.06
C GLU A 832 -22.28 3.77 -30.58
N GLU A 833 -21.80 4.91 -31.10
CA GLU A 833 -21.42 5.09 -32.52
C GLU A 833 -20.06 4.45 -32.82
N LEU A 834 -20.06 3.12 -32.93
CA LEU A 834 -18.86 2.31 -33.10
C LEU A 834 -18.25 2.41 -34.51
N GLU A 835 -19.07 2.61 -35.54
CA GLU A 835 -18.65 2.59 -36.96
C GLU A 835 -17.47 3.53 -37.26
N SER A 836 -17.39 4.68 -36.57
CA SER A 836 -16.29 5.64 -36.75
C SER A 836 -14.90 5.11 -36.37
N TYR A 837 -14.84 4.02 -35.60
CA TYR A 837 -13.61 3.38 -35.11
C TYR A 837 -13.21 2.14 -35.91
N PHE A 838 -13.94 1.77 -36.97
CA PHE A 838 -13.64 0.60 -37.78
C PHE A 838 -13.55 0.96 -39.27
N ARG A 839 -12.53 0.42 -39.97
CA ARG A 839 -12.48 0.46 -41.45
C ARG A 839 -13.44 -0.56 -42.09
N SER A 840 -13.74 -1.61 -41.35
CA SER A 840 -14.70 -2.67 -41.65
C SER A 840 -15.92 -2.50 -40.74
N THR A 841 -16.68 -3.57 -40.47
CA THR A 841 -17.81 -3.50 -39.54
C THR A 841 -17.40 -3.92 -38.12
N PRO A 842 -17.98 -3.34 -37.06
CA PRO A 842 -17.76 -3.80 -35.67
C PRO A 842 -18.07 -5.30 -35.49
N SER A 843 -19.02 -5.81 -36.27
CA SER A 843 -19.38 -7.24 -36.33
C SER A 843 -18.23 -8.15 -36.78
N ASP A 844 -17.33 -7.66 -37.65
CA ASP A 844 -16.19 -8.45 -38.10
C ASP A 844 -15.23 -8.80 -36.96
N LEU A 845 -14.98 -7.84 -36.07
CA LEU A 845 -14.14 -8.07 -34.88
C LEU A 845 -14.78 -9.07 -33.91
N ILE A 846 -16.09 -8.97 -33.69
CA ILE A 846 -16.82 -9.90 -32.82
C ILE A 846 -16.76 -11.32 -33.38
N ARG A 847 -17.10 -11.50 -34.66
CA ARG A 847 -17.07 -12.82 -35.31
C ARG A 847 -15.67 -13.41 -35.33
N GLN A 848 -14.66 -12.58 -35.57
CA GLN A 848 -13.27 -13.03 -35.48
C GLN A 848 -12.93 -13.48 -34.05
N ALA A 849 -13.23 -12.69 -33.02
CA ALA A 849 -12.97 -13.09 -31.62
C ALA A 849 -13.70 -14.39 -31.24
N GLN A 850 -14.93 -14.58 -31.71
CA GLN A 850 -15.70 -15.81 -31.44
C GLN A 850 -15.12 -17.05 -32.12
N SER A 851 -14.44 -16.87 -33.26
CA SER A 851 -13.68 -17.96 -33.88
C SER A 851 -12.54 -18.49 -33.00
N TYR A 852 -12.09 -17.70 -32.01
CA TYR A 852 -11.10 -18.13 -31.03
C TYR A 852 -11.73 -18.76 -29.80
N PHE A 853 -12.83 -18.20 -29.31
CA PHE A 853 -13.43 -18.62 -28.03
C PHE A 853 -14.30 -19.86 -28.20
N VAL A 854 -15.16 -19.88 -29.22
CA VAL A 854 -16.17 -20.94 -29.39
C VAL A 854 -15.80 -21.95 -30.47
N TYR A 855 -14.96 -21.57 -31.44
CA TYR A 855 -14.64 -22.37 -32.61
C TYR A 855 -13.26 -23.06 -32.54
N ASN A 856 -12.69 -23.19 -31.33
CA ASN A 856 -11.38 -23.79 -31.15
C ASN A 856 -11.43 -25.33 -31.19
N THR A 857 -10.50 -25.95 -31.92
CA THR A 857 -10.32 -27.41 -32.08
C THR A 857 -10.38 -28.24 -30.78
N ASN A 858 -10.05 -27.68 -29.62
CA ASN A 858 -10.19 -28.40 -28.33
C ASN A 858 -11.62 -28.44 -27.78
N ASN A 859 -12.46 -27.45 -28.10
CA ASN A 859 -13.88 -27.46 -27.72
C ASN A 859 -14.69 -28.47 -28.55
N ASN A 860 -14.27 -28.79 -29.79
CA ASN A 860 -15.07 -29.59 -30.73
C ASN A 860 -14.41 -30.83 -31.37
N TYR A 861 -13.08 -31.00 -31.33
CA TYR A 861 -12.40 -32.09 -32.08
C TYR A 861 -11.37 -32.90 -31.27
N ALA A 862 -10.79 -32.36 -30.19
CA ALA A 862 -9.87 -33.11 -29.32
C ALA A 862 -10.58 -33.85 -28.16
N GLY A 863 -11.91 -33.77 -28.10
CA GLY A 863 -12.76 -34.53 -27.18
C GLY A 863 -12.73 -34.07 -25.73
N VAL A 864 -12.66 -32.77 -25.41
CA VAL A 864 -12.82 -32.36 -23.99
C VAL A 864 -14.13 -31.62 -23.74
N GLY A 865 -14.68 -30.92 -24.74
CA GLY A 865 -15.99 -30.26 -24.67
C GLY A 865 -17.18 -31.20 -24.92
N ALA A 866 -18.35 -30.86 -24.35
CA ALA A 866 -19.62 -31.57 -24.54
C ALA A 866 -19.61 -33.08 -24.19
N GLU A 867 -18.83 -33.47 -23.17
CA GLU A 867 -18.79 -34.84 -22.65
C GLU A 867 -19.58 -34.95 -21.34
N TRP A 868 -20.34 -36.03 -21.16
CA TRP A 868 -20.94 -36.35 -19.86
C TRP A 868 -19.87 -36.74 -18.84
N HIS A 869 -19.99 -36.26 -17.60
CA HIS A 869 -19.05 -36.61 -16.54
C HIS A 869 -19.70 -36.68 -15.17
N ASN A 870 -19.06 -37.39 -14.23
CA ASN A 870 -19.48 -37.53 -12.84
C ASN A 870 -18.51 -36.90 -11.83
N ASP A 871 -17.45 -36.24 -12.31
CA ASP A 871 -16.51 -35.44 -11.53
C ASP A 871 -16.81 -33.93 -11.63
N SER A 872 -16.02 -33.09 -10.95
CA SER A 872 -16.11 -31.63 -11.02
C SER A 872 -14.95 -31.00 -11.79
N PHE A 873 -14.31 -31.73 -12.72
CA PHE A 873 -13.36 -31.13 -13.65
C PHE A 873 -14.13 -30.48 -14.81
N ALA A 874 -13.58 -29.38 -15.33
CA ALA A 874 -14.19 -28.70 -16.47
C ALA A 874 -13.92 -29.45 -17.77
N SER A 875 -14.91 -29.45 -18.66
CA SER A 875 -14.80 -30.00 -20.01
C SER A 875 -14.28 -28.99 -21.04
N ASP A 876 -14.47 -27.69 -20.79
CA ASP A 876 -14.08 -26.61 -21.69
C ASP A 876 -13.31 -25.51 -20.95
N TRP A 877 -12.62 -24.68 -21.74
CA TRP A 877 -11.81 -23.58 -21.22
C TRP A 877 -12.63 -22.54 -20.47
N GLU A 878 -13.84 -22.23 -20.93
CA GLU A 878 -14.69 -21.21 -20.33
C GLU A 878 -15.11 -21.63 -18.92
N ASN A 879 -15.68 -22.82 -18.75
CA ASN A 879 -16.05 -23.36 -17.44
C ASN A 879 -14.83 -23.55 -16.53
N PHE A 880 -13.67 -23.96 -17.09
CA PHE A 880 -12.41 -23.99 -16.34
C PHE A 880 -12.02 -22.59 -15.81
N LEU A 881 -11.98 -21.59 -16.67
CA LEU A 881 -11.62 -20.22 -16.30
C LEU A 881 -12.64 -19.60 -15.35
N ILE A 882 -13.94 -19.90 -15.50
CA ILE A 882 -14.98 -19.51 -14.53
C ILE A 882 -14.63 -20.10 -13.16
N SER A 883 -14.33 -21.40 -13.10
CA SER A 883 -14.02 -22.07 -11.83
C SER A 883 -12.81 -21.44 -11.13
N LYS A 884 -11.76 -21.07 -11.89
CA LYS A 884 -10.54 -20.46 -11.33
C LYS A 884 -10.73 -18.99 -10.97
N LYS A 885 -11.45 -18.20 -11.78
CA LYS A 885 -11.68 -16.76 -11.52
C LYS A 885 -12.62 -16.51 -10.35
N TYR A 886 -13.69 -17.29 -10.25
CA TYR A 886 -14.74 -17.10 -9.26
C TYR A 886 -14.66 -18.08 -8.09
N ASN A 887 -13.71 -19.03 -8.12
CA ASN A 887 -13.49 -20.05 -7.10
C ASN A 887 -14.79 -20.82 -6.76
N THR A 888 -15.45 -21.33 -7.80
CA THR A 888 -16.73 -22.05 -7.70
C THR A 888 -16.77 -23.26 -8.62
N SER A 889 -17.35 -24.36 -8.16
CA SER A 889 -17.63 -25.56 -8.96
C SER A 889 -19.09 -25.64 -9.41
N HIS A 890 -19.94 -24.65 -9.09
CA HIS A 890 -21.39 -24.73 -9.30
C HIS A 890 -21.81 -25.04 -10.75
N LEU A 891 -21.06 -24.54 -11.74
CA LEU A 891 -21.33 -24.80 -13.15
C LEU A 891 -20.92 -26.18 -13.64
N ILE A 892 -20.06 -26.91 -12.90
CA ILE A 892 -19.48 -28.19 -13.34
C ILE A 892 -19.72 -29.34 -12.37
N ASP A 893 -20.23 -29.07 -11.16
CA ASP A 893 -20.51 -30.13 -10.19
C ASP A 893 -21.84 -30.83 -10.54
N PRO A 894 -21.81 -32.14 -10.85
CA PRO A 894 -23.00 -32.89 -11.23
C PRO A 894 -23.91 -33.23 -10.04
N SER A 895 -23.41 -33.10 -8.81
CA SER A 895 -24.20 -33.34 -7.59
C SER A 895 -25.15 -32.18 -7.25
N LEU A 896 -24.91 -31.01 -7.85
CA LEU A 896 -25.71 -29.80 -7.65
C LEU A 896 -26.81 -29.69 -8.72
N SER A 897 -27.84 -28.88 -8.43
CA SER A 897 -28.88 -28.54 -9.40
C SER A 897 -28.30 -27.73 -10.57
N ALA A 898 -29.00 -27.75 -11.72
CA ALA A 898 -28.62 -26.90 -12.84
C ALA A 898 -28.55 -25.42 -12.42
N PRO A 899 -27.54 -24.67 -12.88
CA PRO A 899 -27.32 -23.29 -12.46
C PRO A 899 -28.43 -22.35 -12.94
N SER A 900 -28.68 -21.26 -12.21
CA SER A 900 -29.69 -20.28 -12.63
C SER A 900 -29.23 -19.48 -13.85
N PHE A 901 -30.18 -18.96 -14.65
CA PHE A 901 -29.88 -18.07 -15.79
C PHE A 901 -28.96 -16.90 -15.39
N ASN A 902 -29.28 -16.22 -14.28
CA ASN A 902 -28.56 -15.02 -13.86
C ASN A 902 -27.11 -15.34 -13.44
N ASP A 903 -26.92 -16.48 -12.76
CA ASP A 903 -25.58 -16.92 -12.36
C ASP A 903 -24.75 -17.30 -13.59
N SER A 904 -25.29 -18.14 -14.47
CA SER A 904 -24.62 -18.55 -15.71
C SER A 904 -24.27 -17.37 -16.62
N ALA A 905 -25.22 -16.45 -16.84
CA ALA A 905 -25.00 -15.27 -17.69
C ALA A 905 -23.94 -14.33 -17.11
N THR A 906 -23.94 -14.11 -15.79
CA THR A 906 -22.97 -13.23 -15.13
C THR A 906 -21.56 -13.81 -15.16
N LEU A 907 -21.43 -15.11 -14.86
CA LEU A 907 -20.14 -15.80 -14.84
C LEU A 907 -19.54 -15.91 -16.24
N LEU A 908 -20.34 -16.32 -17.23
CA LEU A 908 -19.92 -16.41 -18.63
C LEU A 908 -19.56 -15.03 -19.20
N GLY A 909 -20.38 -14.01 -18.96
CA GLY A 909 -20.11 -12.66 -19.41
C GLY A 909 -18.82 -12.06 -18.84
N GLY A 910 -18.53 -12.36 -17.57
CA GLY A 910 -17.30 -11.92 -16.91
C GLY A 910 -16.02 -12.62 -17.40
N ILE A 911 -16.10 -13.86 -17.89
CA ILE A 911 -14.99 -14.56 -18.56
C ILE A 911 -14.86 -14.15 -20.02
N HIS A 912 -15.97 -14.00 -20.74
CA HIS A 912 -15.95 -13.50 -22.12
C HIS A 912 -15.29 -12.12 -22.20
N SER A 913 -15.68 -11.17 -21.32
CA SER A 913 -15.07 -9.83 -21.25
C SER A 913 -13.56 -9.89 -20.99
N TYR A 914 -13.14 -10.83 -20.14
CA TYR A 914 -11.73 -11.04 -19.78
C TYR A 914 -10.91 -11.62 -20.93
N LEU A 915 -11.41 -12.67 -21.58
CA LEU A 915 -10.79 -13.27 -22.76
C LEU A 915 -10.74 -12.28 -23.93
N PHE A 916 -11.80 -11.50 -24.14
CA PHE A 916 -11.86 -10.47 -25.17
C PHE A 916 -10.81 -9.37 -24.97
N ALA A 917 -10.61 -8.91 -23.73
CA ALA A 917 -9.57 -7.95 -23.40
C ALA A 917 -8.17 -8.51 -23.71
N ILE A 918 -7.90 -9.76 -23.31
CA ILE A 918 -6.63 -10.45 -23.59
C ILE A 918 -6.40 -10.61 -25.11
N PHE A 919 -7.42 -11.06 -25.84
CA PHE A 919 -7.39 -11.21 -27.29
C PHE A 919 -7.06 -9.90 -28.01
N LEU A 920 -7.69 -8.79 -27.59
CA LEU A 920 -7.36 -7.47 -28.10
C LEU A 920 -5.91 -7.10 -27.76
N GLY A 921 -5.53 -7.24 -26.49
CA GLY A 921 -4.20 -6.90 -25.97
C GLY A 921 -3.05 -7.56 -26.70
N GLU A 922 -3.15 -8.87 -26.93
CA GLU A 922 -2.16 -9.66 -27.66
C GLU A 922 -2.02 -9.22 -29.12
N ASN A 923 -3.08 -8.66 -29.72
CA ASN A 923 -3.14 -8.33 -31.13
C ASN A 923 -3.27 -6.83 -31.42
N LEU A 924 -3.06 -5.95 -30.42
CA LEU A 924 -3.26 -4.50 -30.53
C LEU A 924 -2.52 -3.89 -31.73
N GLU A 925 -1.26 -4.28 -31.93
CA GLU A 925 -0.41 -3.74 -33.01
C GLU A 925 -0.89 -4.11 -34.42
N LYS A 926 -1.59 -5.25 -34.55
CA LYS A 926 -2.15 -5.74 -35.81
C LYS A 926 -3.56 -5.20 -36.04
N LEU A 927 -4.32 -5.07 -34.96
CA LEU A 927 -5.72 -4.65 -34.99
C LEU A 927 -5.86 -3.14 -35.19
N LEU A 928 -4.93 -2.31 -34.69
CA LEU A 928 -4.99 -0.85 -34.78
C LEU A 928 -4.14 -0.27 -35.93
N GLU A 929 -4.64 0.79 -36.56
CA GLU A 929 -3.93 1.53 -37.61
C GLU A 929 -2.79 2.38 -37.01
N ARG A 930 -1.59 2.31 -37.60
CA ARG A 930 -0.44 3.15 -37.21
C ARG A 930 -0.68 4.63 -37.54
N SER A 931 -0.27 5.52 -36.64
CA SER A 931 -0.33 6.98 -36.85
C SER A 931 0.62 7.43 -37.97
N PRO A 932 0.20 8.32 -38.89
CA PRO A 932 1.06 8.79 -39.99
C PRO A 932 2.15 9.77 -39.51
N THR A 933 3.38 9.57 -39.98
CA THR A 933 4.57 10.38 -39.71
C THR A 933 4.63 11.60 -40.66
N PRO A 934 3.90 12.69 -40.36
CA PRO A 934 4.47 13.70 -39.45
C PRO A 934 3.50 14.25 -38.38
N HIS A 935 2.32 13.64 -38.21
CA HIS A 935 1.26 14.11 -37.31
C HIS A 935 0.87 13.01 -36.30
N ILE A 936 1.86 12.54 -35.54
CA ILE A 936 1.59 11.64 -34.40
C ILE A 936 0.84 12.47 -33.34
N PRO A 937 -0.37 12.06 -32.91
CA PRO A 937 -1.13 12.79 -31.91
C PRO A 937 -0.36 12.88 -30.60
N SER A 938 -0.31 14.07 -30.00
CA SER A 938 0.18 14.26 -28.64
C SER A 938 -0.96 14.06 -27.64
N LEU A 939 -0.64 13.42 -26.51
CA LEU A 939 -1.54 13.18 -25.40
C LEU A 939 -0.99 13.83 -24.14
N GLU A 940 -1.80 14.63 -23.45
CA GLU A 940 -1.43 15.20 -22.16
C GLU A 940 -1.61 14.17 -21.05
N GLY A 941 -0.64 14.10 -20.15
CA GLY A 941 -0.72 13.25 -18.97
C GLY A 941 0.31 13.63 -17.93
N SER A 942 0.70 12.67 -17.09
CA SER A 942 1.70 12.87 -16.05
C SER A 942 2.64 11.69 -15.89
N VAL A 943 3.91 11.99 -15.63
CA VAL A 943 4.91 11.02 -15.17
C VAL A 943 4.87 10.98 -13.66
N ILE A 944 4.71 9.80 -13.08
CA ILE A 944 4.72 9.61 -11.63
C ILE A 944 6.16 9.35 -11.18
N MET A 945 6.66 10.25 -10.33
CA MET A 945 7.99 10.15 -9.73
C MET A 945 7.90 9.94 -8.22
N ARG A 946 8.79 9.12 -7.66
CA ARG A 946 8.86 8.92 -6.21
C ARG A 946 9.71 10.02 -5.58
N GLU A 947 9.11 10.78 -4.67
CA GLU A 947 9.79 11.84 -3.96
C GLU A 947 9.53 11.76 -2.46
N THR A 948 10.53 12.15 -1.66
CA THR A 948 10.35 12.29 -0.22
C THR A 948 9.65 13.61 0.09
N ARG A 949 8.53 13.56 0.80
CA ARG A 949 7.73 14.73 1.19
C ARG A 949 7.53 14.76 2.72
N ILE A 950 7.29 15.95 3.26
CA ILE A 950 7.12 16.18 4.70
C ILE A 950 5.63 16.17 5.04
N PHE A 951 5.27 15.41 6.06
CA PHE A 951 3.93 15.26 6.60
C PHE A 951 3.87 15.66 8.07
N VAL A 952 2.70 16.10 8.54
CA VAL A 952 2.49 16.43 9.95
C VAL A 952 1.90 15.23 10.71
N SER A 953 2.50 14.88 11.84
CA SER A 953 2.05 13.84 12.75
C SER A 953 0.71 14.19 13.38
N LYS A 954 -0.37 13.48 13.02
CA LYS A 954 -1.71 13.67 13.60
C LYS A 954 -1.74 13.65 15.14
N PRO A 955 -1.16 12.67 15.85
CA PRO A 955 -1.23 12.63 17.31
C PRO A 955 -0.49 13.81 17.96
N LEU A 956 0.70 14.17 17.46
CA LEU A 956 1.49 15.26 18.04
C LEU A 956 0.90 16.63 17.71
N PHE A 957 0.30 16.80 16.53
CA PHE A 957 -0.47 17.99 16.17
C PHE A 957 -1.66 18.20 17.12
N LEU A 958 -2.44 17.16 17.42
CA LEU A 958 -3.55 17.27 18.38
C LEU A 958 -3.08 17.67 19.77
N VAL A 959 -1.98 17.08 20.25
CA VAL A 959 -1.39 17.45 21.55
C VAL A 959 -0.97 18.92 21.55
N ALA A 960 -0.27 19.37 20.50
CA ALA A 960 0.15 20.76 20.32
C ALA A 960 -1.03 21.75 20.34
N GLU A 961 -2.04 21.52 19.50
CA GLU A 961 -3.22 22.38 19.38
C GLU A 961 -4.02 22.48 20.67
N VAL A 962 -4.20 21.35 21.37
CA VAL A 962 -4.90 21.31 22.67
C VAL A 962 -4.12 22.12 23.71
N ILE A 963 -2.81 21.95 23.80
CA ILE A 963 -1.99 22.70 24.76
C ILE A 963 -2.02 24.21 24.44
N LEU A 964 -1.85 24.61 23.18
CA LEU A 964 -1.93 26.02 22.77
C LEU A 964 -3.31 26.63 23.05
N SER A 965 -4.39 25.87 22.84
CA SER A 965 -5.75 26.31 23.17
C SER A 965 -5.92 26.54 24.68
N ILE A 966 -5.42 25.60 25.50
CA ILE A 966 -5.43 25.75 26.96
C ILE A 966 -4.59 26.96 27.39
N TYR A 967 -3.44 27.20 26.75
CA TYR A 967 -2.59 28.37 27.02
C TYR A 967 -3.34 29.68 26.80
N ILE A 968 -4.06 29.80 25.68
CA ILE A 968 -4.84 31.00 25.36
C ILE A 968 -5.90 31.23 26.46
N ILE A 969 -6.65 30.18 26.81
CA ILE A 969 -7.70 30.25 27.84
C ILE A 969 -7.12 30.66 29.20
N VAL A 970 -6.04 30.00 29.65
CA VAL A 970 -5.44 30.29 30.96
C VAL A 970 -4.81 31.68 30.98
N THR A 971 -4.17 32.12 29.88
CA THR A 971 -3.62 33.48 29.77
C THR A 971 -4.73 34.54 29.90
N ILE A 972 -5.88 34.32 29.24
CA ILE A 972 -7.05 35.20 29.38
C ILE A 972 -7.56 35.21 30.83
N ILE A 973 -7.70 34.05 31.48
CA ILE A 973 -8.16 33.95 32.87
C ILE A 973 -7.22 34.69 33.83
N VAL A 974 -5.91 34.48 33.69
CA VAL A 974 -4.89 35.16 34.51
C VAL A 974 -4.97 36.67 34.33
N TYR A 975 -5.19 37.15 33.10
CA TYR A 975 -5.30 38.58 32.82
C TYR A 975 -6.61 39.19 33.33
N LEU A 976 -7.73 38.46 33.26
CA LEU A 976 -9.02 38.89 33.80
C LEU A 976 -9.03 38.91 35.33
N ARG A 977 -8.35 37.95 35.97
CA ARG A 977 -8.23 37.83 37.44
C ARG A 977 -6.91 38.37 37.99
N ARG A 978 -6.25 39.28 37.25
CA ARG A 978 -4.94 39.81 37.62
C ARG A 978 -4.98 40.53 38.98
N PRO A 979 -3.91 40.46 39.79
CA PRO A 979 -3.81 41.19 41.05
C PRO A 979 -3.99 42.71 40.89
N GLY A 980 -4.70 43.32 41.84
CA GLY A 980 -4.98 44.76 41.88
C GLY A 980 -3.74 45.62 42.13
N ARG A 981 -3.84 46.94 41.92
CA ARG A 981 -2.78 47.92 42.22
C ARG A 981 -2.91 48.45 43.65
N PHE A 982 -2.57 47.63 44.65
CA PHE A 982 -2.77 48.02 46.06
C PHE A 982 -1.47 48.08 46.89
N LEU A 983 -0.37 47.52 46.38
CA LEU A 983 0.92 47.57 47.06
C LEU A 983 1.75 48.78 46.56
N PRO A 984 2.37 49.57 47.46
CA PRO A 984 3.26 50.67 47.08
C PRO A 984 4.54 50.15 46.38
N ARG A 985 4.90 48.89 46.61
CA ARG A 985 6.04 48.19 46.01
C ARG A 985 5.78 46.68 45.97
N LEU A 986 6.44 45.96 45.06
CA LEU A 986 6.31 44.51 44.99
C LEU A 986 7.09 43.81 46.13
N PRO A 987 6.59 42.68 46.66
CA PRO A 987 7.25 41.91 47.72
C PRO A 987 8.40 41.04 47.17
N THR A 988 9.29 41.62 46.37
CA THR A 988 10.40 40.90 45.71
C THR A 988 11.67 40.84 46.58
N THR A 989 11.76 41.67 47.62
CA THR A 989 12.90 41.71 48.56
C THR A 989 12.41 41.57 50.01
N MET A 990 13.26 41.03 50.89
CA MET A 990 12.93 40.93 52.33
C MET A 990 12.63 42.31 52.93
N ALA A 991 13.41 43.33 52.58
CA ALA A 991 13.18 44.71 53.02
C ALA A 991 11.78 45.23 52.66
N SER A 992 11.31 44.90 51.46
CA SER A 992 9.98 45.29 50.99
C SER A 992 8.86 44.68 51.85
N VAL A 993 9.00 43.39 52.17
CA VAL A 993 8.05 42.65 53.01
C VAL A 993 8.12 43.10 54.47
N ILE A 994 9.31 43.34 55.03
CA ILE A 994 9.50 43.80 56.42
C ILE A 994 8.87 45.17 56.65
N ALA A 995 9.12 46.13 55.76
CA ALA A 995 8.50 47.45 55.86
C ALA A 995 6.96 47.42 55.71
N SER A 996 6.35 46.29 55.30
CA SER A 996 4.88 46.15 55.28
C SER A 996 4.28 45.80 56.65
N PHE A 997 5.08 45.41 57.65
CA PHE A 997 4.58 45.07 58.98
C PHE A 997 5.41 45.65 60.14
N ALA A 998 6.52 46.35 59.86
CA ALA A 998 7.45 46.83 60.89
C ALA A 998 6.79 47.70 61.98
N ALA A 999 5.85 48.57 61.60
CA ALA A 999 5.08 49.42 62.52
C ALA A 999 3.83 48.74 63.13
N SER A 1000 3.54 47.50 62.74
CA SER A 1000 2.26 46.83 63.02
C SER A 1000 2.22 46.06 64.33
N GLY A 1001 1.06 46.11 64.99
CA GLY A 1001 0.70 45.25 66.11
C GLY A 1001 0.52 43.77 65.73
N ALA A 1002 0.33 43.43 64.46
CA ALA A 1002 0.24 42.04 63.98
C ALA A 1002 1.59 41.31 64.11
N ALA A 1003 2.70 42.01 63.92
CA ALA A 1003 4.02 41.41 64.05
C ALA A 1003 4.35 41.04 65.51
N GLN A 1004 3.75 41.72 66.50
CA GLN A 1004 3.91 41.40 67.92
C GLN A 1004 3.42 39.98 68.27
N ASP A 1005 2.45 39.44 67.51
CA ASP A 1005 1.94 38.08 67.73
C ASP A 1005 3.02 37.03 67.58
N LEU A 1006 4.10 37.35 66.84
CA LEU A 1006 5.23 36.48 66.55
C LEU A 1006 6.50 36.84 67.31
N ARG A 1007 6.42 37.75 68.31
CA ARG A 1007 7.54 38.05 69.19
C ARG A 1007 7.96 36.79 69.96
N SER A 1008 9.28 36.57 70.07
CA SER A 1008 9.88 35.40 70.71
C SER A 1008 9.52 34.06 70.08
N THR A 1009 9.01 34.03 68.84
CA THR A 1009 8.74 32.79 68.09
C THR A 1009 9.88 32.39 67.12
N SER A 1010 11.00 33.13 67.14
CA SER A 1010 12.18 32.91 66.30
C SER A 1010 12.88 31.56 66.53
N HIS A 1011 12.64 30.91 67.68
CA HIS A 1011 13.15 29.58 68.00
C HIS A 1011 12.23 28.44 67.50
N MET A 1012 10.99 28.72 67.14
CA MET A 1012 10.01 27.70 66.74
C MET A 1012 10.29 27.18 65.33
N SER A 1013 10.06 25.89 65.10
CA SER A 1013 10.06 25.32 63.75
C SER A 1013 8.87 25.84 62.93
N LYS A 1014 8.90 25.67 61.60
CA LYS A 1014 7.78 26.07 60.71
C LYS A 1014 6.45 25.42 61.12
N LYS A 1015 6.49 24.16 61.56
CA LYS A 1015 5.30 23.42 62.00
C LYS A 1015 4.77 23.98 63.32
N GLU A 1016 5.64 24.16 64.30
CA GLU A 1016 5.29 24.73 65.62
C GLU A 1016 4.71 26.14 65.49
N ARG A 1017 5.32 27.00 64.65
CA ARG A 1017 4.84 28.38 64.44
C ARG A 1017 3.47 28.43 63.79
N ASN A 1018 3.20 27.51 62.84
CA ASN A 1018 1.89 27.41 62.21
C ASN A 1018 0.82 26.95 63.21
N GLU A 1019 1.12 25.95 64.04
CA GLU A 1019 0.23 25.49 65.10
C GLU A 1019 -0.02 26.58 66.16
N TYR A 1020 1.00 27.37 66.49
CA TYR A 1020 0.89 28.52 67.40
C TYR A 1020 -0.04 29.62 66.83
N LEU A 1021 0.13 29.98 65.56
CA LEU A 1021 -0.75 30.96 64.90
C LEU A 1021 -2.18 30.44 64.70
N ASP A 1022 -2.36 29.14 64.45
CA ASP A 1022 -3.68 28.51 64.37
C ASP A 1022 -4.39 28.54 65.74
N LYS A 1023 -3.66 28.35 66.85
CA LYS A 1023 -4.18 28.46 68.23
C LYS A 1023 -4.57 29.89 68.63
N LEU A 1024 -3.88 30.90 68.10
CA LEU A 1024 -4.21 32.31 68.32
C LEU A 1024 -5.57 32.70 67.70
N ASP A 1025 -6.01 31.99 66.66
CA ASP A 1025 -7.23 32.22 65.85
C ASP A 1025 -7.47 33.70 65.46
N ARG A 1026 -6.39 34.45 65.24
CA ARG A 1026 -6.47 35.85 64.81
C ARG A 1026 -6.67 35.97 63.31
N ARG A 1027 -7.27 37.08 62.90
CA ARG A 1027 -7.51 37.45 61.49
C ARG A 1027 -6.67 38.67 61.13
N TYR A 1028 -6.11 38.67 59.93
CA TYR A 1028 -5.18 39.68 59.44
C TYR A 1028 -5.70 40.30 58.14
N GLY A 1029 -5.27 41.53 57.84
CA GLY A 1029 -5.57 42.21 56.59
C GLY A 1029 -4.47 43.17 56.18
N TYR A 1030 -4.50 43.62 54.92
CA TYR A 1030 -3.59 44.65 54.38
C TYR A 1030 -4.35 45.94 54.11
N GLY A 1031 -3.90 47.05 54.68
CA GLY A 1031 -4.57 48.34 54.53
C GLY A 1031 -4.02 49.42 55.45
N SER A 1032 -4.77 50.51 55.64
CA SER A 1032 -4.37 51.59 56.53
C SER A 1032 -4.66 51.24 57.99
N PHE A 1033 -3.70 51.47 58.89
CA PHE A 1033 -3.82 51.23 60.33
C PHE A 1033 -3.04 52.28 61.12
N VAL A 1034 -3.26 52.32 62.44
CA VAL A 1034 -2.48 53.16 63.36
C VAL A 1034 -1.42 52.28 64.02
N GLY A 1035 -0.14 52.61 63.80
CA GLY A 1035 1.00 51.85 64.29
C GLY A 1035 1.21 51.95 65.79
N ILE A 1036 2.15 51.16 66.31
CA ILE A 1036 2.53 51.14 67.73
C ILE A 1036 3.14 52.49 68.15
N ASP A 1037 3.69 53.26 67.20
CA ASP A 1037 4.17 54.63 67.38
C ASP A 1037 3.06 55.70 67.40
N GLY A 1038 1.80 55.30 67.19
CA GLY A 1038 0.65 56.20 67.12
C GLY A 1038 0.48 56.95 65.80
N LYS A 1039 1.28 56.63 64.76
CA LYS A 1039 1.20 57.29 63.43
C LYS A 1039 0.39 56.45 62.42
N PRO A 1040 -0.12 57.07 61.34
CA PRO A 1040 -0.88 56.36 60.31
C PRO A 1040 0.03 55.63 59.31
N HIS A 1041 -0.06 54.30 59.25
CA HIS A 1041 0.72 53.42 58.37
C HIS A 1041 -0.17 52.65 57.38
N VAL A 1042 0.45 52.06 56.35
CA VAL A 1042 -0.16 51.16 55.37
C VAL A 1042 0.59 49.83 55.34
N GLY A 1043 -0.09 48.73 55.65
CA GLY A 1043 0.60 47.46 55.82
C GLY A 1043 -0.29 46.34 56.34
N ILE A 1044 0.33 45.26 56.79
CA ILE A 1044 -0.31 44.07 57.34
C ILE A 1044 -0.61 44.32 58.82
N GLU A 1045 -1.87 44.22 59.24
CA GLU A 1045 -2.30 44.43 60.62
C GLU A 1045 -3.46 43.47 61.02
N LYS A 1046 -3.70 43.26 62.32
CA LYS A 1046 -4.79 42.41 62.84
C LYS A 1046 -6.16 43.10 62.76
N GLN A 1047 -7.21 42.32 62.50
CA GLN A 1047 -8.59 42.81 62.56
C GLN A 1047 -9.00 43.05 64.03
N PRO A 1048 -9.73 44.13 64.38
CA PRO A 1048 -10.34 45.15 63.53
C PRO A 1048 -9.50 46.42 63.29
N PHE A 1049 -8.21 46.41 63.62
CA PHE A 1049 -7.34 47.59 63.61
C PHE A 1049 -6.87 48.02 62.21
N VAL A 1050 -7.13 47.19 61.20
CA VAL A 1050 -6.83 47.48 59.78
C VAL A 1050 -8.09 47.89 59.03
N ARG A 1051 -8.02 48.99 58.29
CA ARG A 1051 -9.01 49.38 57.28
C ARG A 1051 -8.53 48.93 55.91
N PRO A 1052 -9.21 47.98 55.24
CA PRO A 1052 -8.85 47.57 53.88
C PRO A 1052 -8.90 48.78 52.95
N SER A 1053 -7.95 48.86 52.01
CA SER A 1053 -7.95 49.91 50.98
C SER A 1053 -9.22 49.83 50.13
N PRO A 1054 -9.90 50.96 49.81
CA PRO A 1054 -11.13 50.94 49.03
C PRO A 1054 -10.92 50.29 47.67
N SER A 1055 -11.81 49.36 47.35
CA SER A 1055 -11.75 48.55 46.15
C SER A 1055 -12.00 49.40 44.89
N GLU A 1056 -11.12 49.33 43.89
CA GLU A 1056 -11.47 49.69 42.50
C GLU A 1056 -12.52 48.73 41.86
N LEU A 1057 -13.17 47.87 42.66
CA LEU A 1057 -14.25 46.99 42.20
C LEU A 1057 -15.61 47.70 42.07
N GLY A 1058 -15.68 49.03 42.25
CA GLY A 1058 -16.89 49.82 41.99
C GLY A 1058 -17.23 50.02 40.50
N ARG A 1059 -16.34 49.66 39.57
CA ARG A 1059 -16.51 49.98 38.13
C ARG A 1059 -16.80 48.79 37.20
N GLN A 1060 -16.85 47.56 37.72
CA GLN A 1060 -17.11 46.36 36.88
C GLN A 1060 -18.51 45.74 37.01
N ARG A 1061 -19.37 46.24 37.91
CA ARG A 1061 -20.74 45.71 38.06
C ARG A 1061 -21.76 46.17 37.01
N THR A 1062 -21.37 46.99 36.03
CA THR A 1062 -22.29 47.57 35.02
C THR A 1062 -22.11 47.11 33.58
N ALA A 1063 -21.34 46.05 33.30
CA ALA A 1063 -21.06 45.65 31.90
C ALA A 1063 -21.60 44.28 31.44
N TRP A 1064 -22.31 43.50 32.28
CA TRP A 1064 -22.84 42.18 31.89
C TRP A 1064 -24.30 41.97 32.30
N SER A 1065 -25.13 42.96 32.02
CA SER A 1065 -26.59 42.84 32.08
C SER A 1065 -27.17 43.40 30.78
N LEU A 1066 -27.21 42.58 29.72
CA LEU A 1066 -28.08 42.81 28.57
C LEU A 1066 -28.54 41.47 27.98
N ARG A 1067 -29.85 41.24 28.12
CA ARG A 1067 -30.76 40.50 27.24
C ARG A 1067 -30.62 38.97 27.15
N SER A 1068 -31.37 38.29 28.01
CA SER A 1068 -32.32 37.28 27.56
C SER A 1068 -33.70 37.93 27.57
N ASN A 1069 -34.29 38.14 26.39
CA ASN A 1069 -35.71 38.47 26.26
C ASN A 1069 -36.26 37.85 24.96
N SER A 1070 -36.95 36.72 25.12
CA SER A 1070 -38.07 36.25 24.29
C SER A 1070 -38.99 35.55 25.29
N GLY A 1071 -40.07 36.16 25.77
CA GLY A 1071 -41.27 36.41 24.98
C GLY A 1071 -42.34 35.41 25.43
N SER A 1072 -43.08 35.71 26.50
CA SER A 1072 -44.42 35.17 26.73
C SER A 1072 -45.18 36.06 27.71
N LYS A 1073 -46.23 36.64 27.13
CA LYS A 1073 -47.45 37.29 27.62
C LYS A 1073 -47.86 37.19 29.11
N ASP A 1074 -48.54 38.29 29.48
CA ASP A 1074 -49.63 38.46 30.45
C ASP A 1074 -49.33 38.57 31.94
N GLY A 1075 -49.90 39.61 32.58
CA GLY A 1075 -50.02 39.71 34.03
C GLY A 1075 -49.88 41.12 34.60
N LEU A 1076 -50.96 41.88 34.52
CA LEU A 1076 -51.18 43.21 35.09
C LEU A 1076 -51.14 43.22 36.65
N VAL A 1077 -51.05 44.44 37.22
CA VAL A 1077 -51.48 44.88 38.59
C VAL A 1077 -50.39 45.12 39.66
N THR A 1078 -49.90 46.37 39.63
CA THR A 1078 -49.88 47.42 40.67
C THR A 1078 -49.69 47.17 42.19
N HIS A 1079 -49.03 48.18 42.78
CA HIS A 1079 -49.07 48.70 44.17
C HIS A 1079 -48.18 48.01 45.23
N VAL A 1080 -47.57 48.68 46.22
CA VAL A 1080 -47.14 50.07 46.50
C VAL A 1080 -46.31 50.01 47.80
N GLN A 1081 -45.34 50.91 47.94
CA GLN A 1081 -44.71 51.48 49.16
C GLN A 1081 -44.36 50.62 50.40
N GLY A 1082 -43.13 50.86 50.86
CA GLY A 1082 -42.84 51.38 52.21
C GLY A 1082 -42.48 50.33 53.26
N VAL A 1083 -41.23 50.29 53.72
CA VAL A 1083 -40.60 51.11 54.79
C VAL A 1083 -39.09 51.02 54.61
#